data_AF-A0A8J6LIQ8-F1
#
_entry.id   AF-A0A8J6LIQ8-F1
#
_cell.length_a   1.000
_cell.length_b   1.000
_cell.length_c   1.000
_cell.angle_alpha   90.00
_cell.angle_beta   90.00
_cell.angle_gamma   90.00
#
_symmetry.space_group_name_H-M   'P 1'
#
loop_
_entity.id
_entity.type
_entity.pdbx_description
1 polymer ?
#
loop_
_entity_poly.entity_id
_entity_poly.type
_entity_poly.pdbx_seq_one_letter_code
_entity_poly.pdbx_strand_id
1 'polypeptide(L)'
;MKTNSDDCGDFDDVALKVTFKDGQSQIFLLQLKHSENMKNVTDKMFAAENGDFSLQKYIRSISKFENIENVSFILYTNKSTSIKSKSTIYIKNEDKTHDKVVVTELQDLDSEKILLWSKNENPKKKNRKNNSLKPQTQEKGTNVFQFVLNQSSGSVESLDDYLKRFYFFAHQTNARGAQSSFNAILREECGINDATCSSSFLKFMETWWSGKFILTKYDVVAKLAELTLTPFIQTISDSKCNEKSKLLKEAIMKFDMTFVRDINDEVVANIWNETVSDEEVSFTSLKYYGLCVEGIKDLSPKESSKVLWHLNKVPLIVKAEECHQEQVKHAIRLLEKIKKKKVVLLGNATKEEFAEWKSFQDLSDLQNEGVYTDIIKHFSVSLQGRPPIFLHQLLNFDQENDKIIKTTELIKMTQEVVQIGRRQEEVFLNYIPRSVSTITLDITKMSQFCKKNHSLLIICNVSQPWNQAIRQLNLDVMELDQYLKSKKKDELSKVDVLLTSNKWNRPQFDEVCKKTNKNVHLLQVFDDKSCTSVLSKRDTFSLKTMISEEACVDEMEIFTYLDHPLNVICSPPGMGKSTLASTLNSNCPSNYWSVRVNLINHKRVLKKEPDYNKILHHFVQEEEDPLVVKIRSMLLQNKRMYFFLDGLDEIDSDCIPFALEFIKHIVTLHYRVWITSRENLEQIVSHELNIFPIKIEELTDEQQKAYIQERLQNLYQEHEIEQITNKIYTNVDIVNSRHLLGVPLQLFMVTENFLNNKHLWTESDQEIFVLTKMYKIFFQGKKKHQYRKLGVHEYENQLGFDIDLYLEQYELLALKSCLDTTTFEKLEINLEKSQKFLEKLKTGDPIGIVSGVTDDNQVIFNHQTYAEYFACAWLKNNLDKVSLLQDDLFTKKYQNLKLIFDIMLAENNALQLAVIYRDCGLVLKHLDKCKVKDEGGRNPLQLLCTYGVEYPLLRKESEQLGLDLDKIDVNNAEYPSNFAVENKHLRSNLLLKKTKIIGDYKRHYEKFSTENYKILEHLKEYFSGGYLCVKYIKKYADKQTGPSLIWGIQEDNPI
;
A
#
# COMPACT_ATOMS: atom_id res chain seq x y z
N MET A 1 20.20 -65.20 -13.09
CA MET A 1 19.33 -66.00 -12.20
C MET A 1 17.91 -65.80 -12.68
N LYS A 2 17.13 -66.86 -12.81
CA LYS A 2 15.67 -66.83 -12.99
C LYS A 2 15.03 -67.67 -11.89
N THR A 3 13.77 -67.38 -11.57
CA THR A 3 12.93 -68.06 -10.58
C THR A 3 11.53 -68.18 -11.18
N ASN A 4 10.85 -69.31 -11.01
CA ASN A 4 9.60 -69.67 -11.69
C ASN A 4 9.69 -69.43 -13.21
N SER A 5 10.67 -70.08 -13.86
CA SER A 5 10.96 -69.88 -15.27
C SER A 5 10.33 -70.99 -16.12
N ASP A 6 9.30 -70.66 -16.90
CA ASP A 6 8.65 -71.60 -17.84
C ASP A 6 9.68 -72.30 -18.75
N ASP A 7 10.73 -71.56 -19.17
CA ASP A 7 11.91 -72.06 -19.92
C ASP A 7 12.65 -73.24 -19.26
N CYS A 8 12.32 -73.63 -18.02
CA CYS A 8 12.99 -74.70 -17.27
C CYS A 8 12.07 -75.91 -16.99
N GLY A 9 10.78 -75.87 -17.36
CA GLY A 9 9.86 -77.00 -17.14
C GLY A 9 9.60 -77.27 -15.66
N ASP A 10 9.83 -78.50 -15.19
CA ASP A 10 9.53 -78.94 -13.81
C ASP A 10 10.36 -78.26 -12.69
N PHE A 11 11.30 -77.36 -13.02
CA PHE A 11 12.09 -76.59 -12.05
C PHE A 11 11.51 -75.20 -11.82
N ASP A 12 10.64 -75.10 -10.82
CA ASP A 12 10.03 -73.86 -10.35
C ASP A 12 11.04 -72.96 -9.59
N ASP A 13 11.70 -73.47 -8.55
CA ASP A 13 12.48 -72.65 -7.60
C ASP A 13 13.54 -71.70 -8.21
N VAL A 14 14.72 -72.21 -8.63
CA VAL A 14 15.85 -71.35 -9.05
C VAL A 14 16.68 -71.95 -10.20
N ALA A 15 16.88 -71.16 -11.26
CA ALA A 15 17.83 -71.43 -12.34
C ALA A 15 18.97 -70.39 -12.38
N LEU A 16 20.22 -70.87 -12.30
CA LEU A 16 21.43 -70.03 -12.24
C LEU A 16 22.47 -70.49 -13.28
N LYS A 17 22.55 -69.77 -14.41
CA LYS A 17 23.71 -69.87 -15.31
C LYS A 17 24.89 -69.09 -14.70
N VAL A 18 25.95 -69.81 -14.36
CA VAL A 18 27.26 -69.26 -13.97
C VAL A 18 28.16 -69.29 -15.19
N THR A 19 28.94 -68.23 -15.42
CA THR A 19 30.02 -68.22 -16.41
C THR A 19 31.34 -67.97 -15.69
N PHE A 20 32.28 -68.89 -15.82
CA PHE A 20 33.58 -68.85 -15.17
C PHE A 20 34.58 -67.98 -15.93
N LYS A 21 35.72 -67.67 -15.31
CA LYS A 21 36.73 -66.74 -15.87
C LYS A 21 37.45 -67.25 -17.13
N ASP A 22 37.31 -68.54 -17.43
CA ASP A 22 37.81 -69.20 -18.66
C ASP A 22 36.76 -69.20 -19.80
N GLY A 23 35.58 -68.61 -19.58
CA GLY A 23 34.47 -68.57 -20.53
C GLY A 23 33.56 -69.79 -20.50
N GLN A 24 33.85 -70.82 -19.69
CA GLN A 24 32.94 -71.96 -19.54
C GLN A 24 31.67 -71.52 -18.81
N SER A 25 30.51 -71.98 -19.27
CA SER A 25 29.23 -71.72 -18.59
C SER A 25 28.55 -73.01 -18.14
N GLN A 26 28.13 -73.02 -16.87
CA GLN A 26 27.45 -74.14 -16.22
C GLN A 26 26.09 -73.66 -15.71
N ILE A 27 25.04 -74.47 -15.88
CA ILE A 27 23.70 -74.15 -15.38
C ILE A 27 23.43 -74.97 -14.13
N PHE A 28 23.22 -74.27 -13.03
CA PHE A 28 22.76 -74.85 -11.77
C PHE A 28 21.24 -74.72 -11.69
N LEU A 29 20.56 -75.84 -11.60
CA LEU A 29 19.13 -75.94 -11.36
C LEU A 29 18.95 -76.36 -9.90
N LEU A 30 18.45 -75.46 -9.07
CA LEU A 30 18.23 -75.67 -7.64
C LEU A 30 16.74 -75.87 -7.38
N GLN A 31 16.43 -76.91 -6.62
CA GLN A 31 15.09 -77.27 -6.19
C GLN A 31 15.06 -77.40 -4.65
N LEU A 32 14.07 -76.77 -4.04
CA LEU A 32 13.74 -76.82 -2.63
C LEU A 32 12.61 -77.83 -2.43
N LYS A 33 12.79 -78.83 -1.57
CA LYS A 33 11.71 -79.75 -1.15
C LYS A 33 11.69 -79.91 0.36
N HIS A 34 10.92 -79.03 1.00
CA HIS A 34 10.52 -79.15 2.40
C HIS A 34 9.40 -80.18 2.56
N SER A 35 9.39 -80.92 3.66
CA SER A 35 8.26 -81.77 4.06
C SER A 35 8.20 -81.93 5.57
N GLU A 36 6.99 -81.81 6.13
CA GLU A 36 6.71 -81.98 7.57
C GLU A 36 6.88 -83.43 8.06
N ASN A 37 6.74 -84.41 7.16
CA ASN A 37 6.89 -85.82 7.50
C ASN A 37 8.37 -86.25 7.62
N MET A 38 8.85 -86.43 8.86
CA MET A 38 10.19 -86.89 9.28
C MET A 38 10.71 -88.24 8.70
N LYS A 39 9.99 -88.87 7.77
CA LYS A 39 10.44 -90.11 7.11
C LYS A 39 11.61 -89.84 6.16
N ASN A 40 12.74 -90.51 6.40
CA ASN A 40 13.97 -90.44 5.58
C ASN A 40 13.70 -90.63 4.09
N VAL A 41 14.45 -89.92 3.24
CA VAL A 41 14.44 -90.17 1.79
C VAL A 41 15.36 -91.36 1.46
N THR A 42 14.84 -92.29 0.66
CA THR A 42 15.54 -93.52 0.24
C THR A 42 15.74 -93.54 -1.27
N ASP A 43 16.66 -94.36 -1.79
CA ASP A 43 16.94 -94.48 -3.23
C ASP A 43 15.66 -94.77 -4.05
N LYS A 44 14.73 -95.55 -3.48
CA LYS A 44 13.44 -95.89 -4.08
C LYS A 44 12.51 -94.69 -4.28
N MET A 45 12.67 -93.61 -3.50
CA MET A 45 11.86 -92.39 -3.65
C MET A 45 12.37 -91.50 -4.78
N PHE A 46 13.69 -91.46 -4.99
CA PHE A 46 14.29 -90.77 -6.14
C PHE A 46 14.02 -91.48 -7.47
N ALA A 47 13.99 -92.82 -7.45
CA ALA A 47 13.66 -93.67 -8.60
C ALA A 47 12.15 -94.00 -8.73
N ALA A 48 11.26 -93.37 -7.95
CA ALA A 48 9.82 -93.55 -8.08
C ALA A 48 9.26 -92.75 -9.27
N GLU A 49 8.25 -93.30 -9.96
CA GLU A 49 7.59 -92.63 -11.09
C GLU A 49 6.81 -91.37 -10.66
N ASN A 50 6.42 -91.27 -9.38
CA ASN A 50 5.65 -90.16 -8.80
C ASN A 50 6.08 -89.85 -7.35
N GLY A 51 5.84 -88.62 -6.90
CA GLY A 51 6.10 -88.13 -5.53
C GLY A 51 7.11 -86.98 -5.46
N ASP A 52 7.10 -86.21 -4.37
CA ASP A 52 7.82 -84.92 -4.23
C ASP A 52 9.34 -85.02 -4.47
N PHE A 53 9.90 -86.19 -4.18
CA PHE A 53 11.33 -86.52 -4.30
C PHE A 53 11.66 -87.33 -5.58
N SER A 54 10.69 -87.59 -6.46
CA SER A 54 10.96 -88.26 -7.74
C SER A 54 11.90 -87.41 -8.59
N LEU A 55 13.02 -87.98 -9.05
CA LEU A 55 13.89 -87.33 -10.02
C LEU A 55 13.38 -87.50 -11.45
N GLN A 56 12.40 -88.37 -11.69
CA GLN A 56 11.99 -88.76 -13.03
C GLN A 56 11.24 -87.65 -13.77
N LYS A 57 10.52 -86.78 -13.06
CA LYS A 57 9.95 -85.55 -13.66
C LYS A 57 11.05 -84.54 -14.05
N TYR A 58 11.98 -84.28 -13.14
CA TYR A 58 13.11 -83.39 -13.37
C TYR A 58 13.99 -83.85 -14.55
N ILE A 59 14.25 -85.16 -14.66
CA ILE A 59 14.99 -85.75 -15.79
C ILE A 59 14.22 -85.64 -17.11
N ARG A 60 12.90 -85.91 -17.11
CA ARG A 60 12.03 -85.66 -18.28
C ARG A 60 12.03 -84.19 -18.71
N SER A 61 12.09 -83.25 -17.78
CA SER A 61 12.21 -81.83 -18.11
C SER A 61 13.60 -81.49 -18.66
N ILE A 62 14.69 -81.98 -18.07
CA ILE A 62 16.04 -81.81 -18.63
C ILE A 62 16.13 -82.39 -20.05
N SER A 63 15.55 -83.56 -20.31
CA SER A 63 15.67 -84.23 -21.62
C SER A 63 14.91 -83.54 -22.76
N LYS A 64 13.98 -82.61 -22.46
CA LYS A 64 13.31 -81.76 -23.46
C LYS A 64 14.20 -80.60 -23.95
N PHE A 65 15.31 -80.31 -23.28
CA PHE A 65 16.19 -79.21 -23.65
C PHE A 65 17.38 -79.68 -24.49
N GLU A 66 17.17 -79.79 -25.80
CA GLU A 66 18.14 -80.31 -26.78
C GLU A 66 19.50 -79.56 -26.83
N ASN A 67 19.63 -78.40 -26.18
CA ASN A 67 20.78 -77.49 -26.29
C ASN A 67 21.42 -77.08 -24.94
N ILE A 68 21.17 -77.80 -23.83
CA ILE A 68 21.79 -77.47 -22.53
C ILE A 68 22.87 -78.47 -22.11
N GLU A 69 24.11 -78.18 -22.48
CA GLU A 69 25.30 -78.81 -21.91
C GLU A 69 25.61 -78.27 -20.50
N ASN A 70 26.37 -79.04 -19.72
CA ASN A 70 26.87 -78.65 -18.38
C ASN A 70 25.78 -78.23 -17.38
N VAL A 71 24.77 -79.08 -17.20
CA VAL A 71 23.77 -78.95 -16.12
C VAL A 71 24.25 -79.63 -14.84
N SER A 72 24.16 -78.92 -13.72
CA SER A 72 24.19 -79.48 -12.37
C SER A 72 22.82 -79.29 -11.71
N PHE A 73 22.28 -80.37 -11.14
CA PHE A 73 21.05 -80.30 -10.36
C PHE A 73 21.38 -80.38 -8.86
N ILE A 74 20.78 -79.48 -8.09
CA ILE A 74 20.89 -79.41 -6.64
C ILE A 74 19.49 -79.62 -6.06
N LEU A 75 19.31 -80.71 -5.32
CA LEU A 75 18.13 -80.86 -4.47
C LEU A 75 18.51 -80.51 -3.02
N TYR A 76 17.82 -79.51 -2.48
CA TYR A 76 17.92 -79.08 -1.09
C TYR A 76 16.67 -79.54 -0.33
N THR A 77 16.85 -80.15 0.85
CA THR A 77 15.73 -80.67 1.64
C THR A 77 16.06 -80.72 3.12
N ASN A 78 15.02 -80.53 3.95
CA ASN A 78 15.06 -80.70 5.40
C ASN A 78 15.10 -82.18 5.85
N LYS A 79 15.11 -83.13 4.90
CA LYS A 79 15.08 -84.56 5.20
C LYS A 79 16.45 -85.21 5.25
N SER A 80 16.65 -86.02 6.28
CA SER A 80 17.71 -87.02 6.32
C SER A 80 17.57 -88.06 5.20
N THR A 81 18.63 -88.25 4.43
CA THR A 81 18.74 -89.28 3.39
C THR A 81 19.39 -90.54 3.96
N SER A 82 19.00 -91.72 3.48
CA SER A 82 19.66 -93.01 3.79
C SER A 82 20.74 -93.40 2.77
N ILE A 83 21.17 -92.46 1.93
CA ILE A 83 21.95 -92.72 0.72
C ILE A 83 23.44 -92.56 1.02
N LYS A 84 24.27 -93.48 0.54
CA LYS A 84 25.73 -93.38 0.65
C LYS A 84 26.24 -92.40 -0.41
N SER A 85 27.09 -91.44 -0.06
CA SER A 85 27.65 -90.51 -1.05
C SER A 85 28.32 -91.26 -2.21
N LYS A 86 28.04 -90.82 -3.45
CA LYS A 86 28.40 -91.46 -4.73
C LYS A 86 27.62 -92.75 -5.05
N SER A 87 26.47 -92.98 -4.42
CA SER A 87 25.52 -94.00 -4.86
C SER A 87 25.10 -93.76 -6.31
N THR A 88 25.02 -94.84 -7.08
CA THR A 88 24.38 -94.82 -8.40
C THR A 88 22.92 -95.21 -8.24
N ILE A 89 22.02 -94.30 -8.56
CA ILE A 89 20.61 -94.58 -8.76
C ILE A 89 20.41 -94.85 -10.26
N TYR A 90 19.64 -95.88 -10.59
CA TYR A 90 19.22 -96.17 -11.95
C TYR A 90 17.78 -95.71 -12.11
N ILE A 91 17.52 -94.82 -13.07
CA ILE A 91 16.18 -94.29 -13.33
C ILE A 91 15.74 -94.77 -14.71
N LYS A 92 14.54 -95.33 -14.76
CA LYS A 92 14.01 -96.04 -15.93
C LYS A 92 13.40 -95.04 -16.90
N ASN A 93 13.96 -94.94 -18.10
CA ASN A 93 13.41 -94.11 -19.16
C ASN A 93 12.25 -94.83 -19.88
N GLU A 94 11.52 -94.08 -20.70
CA GLU A 94 10.29 -94.56 -21.35
C GLU A 94 10.58 -95.70 -22.34
N ASP A 95 11.76 -95.67 -22.96
CA ASP A 95 12.34 -96.74 -23.80
C ASP A 95 12.73 -98.01 -23.03
N LYS A 96 12.51 -98.05 -21.71
CA LYS A 96 12.95 -99.08 -20.74
C LYS A 96 14.48 -99.17 -20.53
N THR A 97 15.27 -98.32 -21.20
CA THR A 97 16.68 -98.04 -20.85
C THR A 97 16.77 -97.46 -19.43
N HIS A 98 17.98 -97.41 -18.86
CA HIS A 98 18.19 -96.90 -17.49
C HIS A 98 19.27 -95.82 -17.49
N ASP A 99 18.87 -94.59 -17.15
CA ASP A 99 19.81 -93.49 -16.93
C ASP A 99 20.58 -93.66 -15.63
N LYS A 100 21.89 -93.42 -15.70
CA LYS A 100 22.82 -93.61 -14.58
C LYS A 100 23.01 -92.32 -13.79
N VAL A 101 22.20 -92.15 -12.75
CA VAL A 101 22.22 -90.98 -11.87
C VAL A 101 23.25 -91.19 -10.76
N VAL A 102 24.39 -90.49 -10.81
CA VAL A 102 25.35 -90.46 -9.69
C VAL A 102 24.92 -89.39 -8.71
N VAL A 103 24.50 -89.81 -7.51
CA VAL A 103 24.10 -88.91 -6.42
C VAL A 103 25.29 -88.68 -5.50
N THR A 104 25.78 -87.45 -5.46
CA THR A 104 26.84 -87.04 -4.53
C THR A 104 26.20 -86.30 -3.36
N GLU A 105 26.18 -86.94 -2.19
CA GLU A 105 25.86 -86.24 -0.95
C GLU A 105 27.06 -85.39 -0.54
N LEU A 106 26.82 -84.09 -0.37
CA LEU A 106 27.77 -83.17 0.25
C LEU A 106 27.62 -83.27 1.77
N GLN A 107 28.60 -83.90 2.41
CA GLN A 107 28.76 -83.89 3.87
C GLN A 107 29.78 -82.82 4.24
N ASP A 108 29.31 -81.64 4.68
CA ASP A 108 30.04 -80.66 5.51
C ASP A 108 29.15 -79.44 5.87
N LEU A 109 27.87 -79.67 6.18
CA LEU A 109 26.95 -78.68 6.76
C LEU A 109 26.16 -79.38 7.87
N ASP A 110 26.18 -78.84 9.09
CA ASP A 110 25.48 -79.49 10.21
C ASP A 110 23.94 -79.44 10.05
N SER A 111 23.31 -80.59 10.28
CA SER A 111 21.86 -80.88 10.31
C SER A 111 21.01 -80.89 9.02
N GLU A 112 21.44 -80.36 7.87
CA GLU A 112 20.69 -80.51 6.59
C GLU A 112 21.57 -81.04 5.45
N LYS A 113 21.00 -81.88 4.57
CA LYS A 113 21.76 -82.67 3.58
C LYS A 113 21.52 -82.19 2.14
N ILE A 114 22.58 -81.73 1.49
CA ILE A 114 22.55 -81.33 0.07
C ILE A 114 22.92 -82.51 -0.83
N LEU A 115 22.08 -82.77 -1.85
CA LEU A 115 22.36 -83.74 -2.90
C LEU A 115 22.72 -83.03 -4.22
N LEU A 116 23.92 -83.32 -4.73
CA LEU A 116 24.39 -82.92 -6.05
C LEU A 116 24.23 -84.05 -7.07
N TRP A 117 23.74 -83.68 -8.26
CA TRP A 117 23.80 -84.50 -9.47
C TRP A 117 24.60 -83.78 -10.57
N SER A 118 25.36 -84.56 -11.34
CA SER A 118 26.00 -84.11 -12.57
C SER A 118 25.96 -85.22 -13.62
N LYS A 119 25.56 -84.88 -14.85
CA LYS A 119 25.75 -85.74 -16.03
C LYS A 119 27.19 -85.54 -16.52
N ASN A 120 28.00 -86.60 -16.52
CA ASN A 120 29.45 -86.50 -16.71
C ASN A 120 29.94 -87.52 -17.76
N GLU A 121 30.56 -87.04 -18.83
CA GLU A 121 31.17 -87.89 -19.86
C GLU A 121 32.71 -87.89 -19.74
N ASN A 122 33.28 -89.09 -19.53
CA ASN A 122 34.71 -89.46 -19.63
C ASN A 122 35.78 -88.55 -18.96
N PRO A 123 36.34 -88.96 -17.80
CA PRO A 123 37.43 -88.22 -17.14
C PRO A 123 38.83 -88.53 -17.71
N LYS A 124 39.70 -87.51 -17.81
CA LYS A 124 41.16 -87.67 -18.02
C LYS A 124 41.94 -87.26 -16.77
N LYS A 125 42.90 -88.09 -16.36
CA LYS A 125 43.67 -87.96 -15.10
C LYS A 125 44.87 -87.02 -15.23
N LYS A 126 45.25 -86.36 -14.13
CA LYS A 126 46.67 -86.19 -13.73
C LYS A 126 46.84 -85.98 -12.22
N ASN A 127 48.01 -86.36 -11.70
CA ASN A 127 48.42 -86.31 -10.29
C ASN A 127 49.01 -84.91 -9.93
N ARG A 128 49.50 -84.56 -8.72
CA ARG A 128 50.12 -85.38 -7.64
C ARG A 128 50.38 -84.55 -6.35
N LYS A 129 50.34 -85.21 -5.16
CA LYS A 129 51.00 -84.87 -3.87
C LYS A 129 50.51 -83.62 -3.08
N ASN A 130 50.13 -83.74 -1.80
CA ASN A 130 50.94 -83.80 -0.52
C ASN A 130 51.63 -82.44 -0.22
N ASN A 131 51.65 -81.87 1.01
CA ASN A 131 51.49 -82.36 2.41
C ASN A 131 51.04 -81.14 3.30
N SER A 132 50.70 -81.15 4.61
CA SER A 132 50.45 -82.16 5.68
C SER A 132 49.96 -81.46 6.99
N LEU A 133 49.81 -82.20 8.11
CA LEU A 133 49.64 -81.80 9.53
C LEU A 133 48.22 -81.47 10.08
N LYS A 134 48.10 -81.66 11.40
CA LYS A 134 46.93 -81.66 12.31
C LYS A 134 47.34 -80.94 13.62
N PRO A 135 46.53 -80.88 14.71
CA PRO A 135 45.07 -80.65 14.86
C PRO A 135 44.77 -79.51 15.87
N GLN A 136 43.49 -79.09 16.04
CA GLN A 136 42.71 -79.24 17.30
C GLN A 136 41.40 -78.41 17.37
N THR A 137 40.61 -78.73 18.40
CA THR A 137 39.46 -78.00 18.98
C THR A 137 38.18 -77.87 18.15
N GLN A 138 37.06 -78.16 18.82
CA GLN A 138 35.70 -78.08 18.28
C GLN A 138 35.06 -76.78 18.78
N GLU A 139 34.49 -75.98 17.88
CA GLU A 139 33.38 -75.08 18.22
C GLU A 139 32.23 -75.32 17.22
N LYS A 140 30.99 -75.01 17.63
CA LYS A 140 29.78 -75.44 16.91
C LYS A 140 29.53 -74.54 15.69
N GLY A 141 29.72 -75.08 14.50
CA GLY A 141 29.55 -74.38 13.23
C GLY A 141 28.08 -74.18 12.84
N THR A 142 27.45 -73.11 13.33
CA THR A 142 26.23 -72.59 12.69
C THR A 142 26.62 -71.98 11.35
N ASN A 143 26.05 -72.48 10.25
CA ASN A 143 26.48 -72.07 8.91
C ASN A 143 25.95 -70.68 8.55
N VAL A 144 26.89 -69.81 8.18
CA VAL A 144 26.72 -68.35 8.13
C VAL A 144 27.41 -67.83 6.86
N PHE A 145 26.73 -66.97 6.10
CA PHE A 145 27.37 -66.21 5.03
C PHE A 145 28.28 -65.12 5.64
N GLN A 146 29.52 -65.50 5.91
CA GLN A 146 30.53 -64.59 6.47
C GLN A 146 30.98 -63.57 5.42
N PHE A 147 30.73 -62.29 5.67
CA PHE A 147 31.42 -61.20 4.98
C PHE A 147 32.92 -61.26 5.30
N VAL A 148 33.75 -61.60 4.31
CA VAL A 148 35.19 -61.37 4.37
C VAL A 148 35.46 -59.93 3.96
N LEU A 149 35.47 -59.03 4.96
CA LEU A 149 36.11 -57.72 4.81
C LEU A 149 37.61 -57.95 4.64
N ASN A 150 38.11 -57.83 3.41
CA ASN A 150 39.54 -57.77 3.15
C ASN A 150 40.11 -56.54 3.86
N GLN A 151 40.90 -56.75 4.93
CA GLN A 151 41.59 -55.69 5.66
C GLN A 151 42.80 -55.16 4.87
N SER A 152 42.56 -54.61 3.69
CA SER A 152 43.56 -53.89 2.90
C SER A 152 43.76 -52.47 3.46
N SER A 153 44.63 -52.37 4.47
CA SER A 153 45.46 -51.19 4.78
C SER A 153 44.77 -49.81 4.83
N GLY A 154 44.19 -49.46 5.98
CA GLY A 154 44.22 -48.10 6.55
C GLY A 154 43.39 -46.98 5.89
N SER A 155 43.00 -47.10 4.63
CA SER A 155 42.06 -46.16 3.99
C SER A 155 40.62 -46.56 4.31
N VAL A 156 39.81 -45.61 4.76
CA VAL A 156 38.40 -45.88 5.06
C VAL A 156 37.60 -46.11 3.78
N GLU A 157 36.68 -47.07 3.87
CA GLU A 157 35.87 -47.56 2.75
C GLU A 157 34.76 -46.54 2.45
N SER A 158 34.75 -46.00 1.22
CA SER A 158 33.69 -45.07 0.80
C SER A 158 32.31 -45.74 0.90
N LEU A 159 31.27 -44.95 1.20
CA LEU A 159 29.90 -45.44 1.23
C LEU A 159 29.49 -46.09 -0.09
N ASP A 160 30.03 -45.65 -1.23
CA ASP A 160 29.73 -46.29 -2.52
C ASP A 160 30.42 -47.66 -2.66
N ASP A 161 31.62 -47.84 -2.13
CA ASP A 161 32.29 -49.14 -2.13
C ASP A 161 31.66 -50.09 -1.11
N TYR A 162 31.28 -49.59 0.06
CA TYR A 162 30.46 -50.30 1.03
C TYR A 162 29.12 -50.73 0.40
N LEU A 163 28.35 -49.79 -0.17
CA LEU A 163 27.06 -50.09 -0.82
C LEU A 163 27.22 -51.00 -2.03
N LYS A 164 28.29 -50.91 -2.84
CA LYS A 164 28.56 -51.87 -3.92
C LYS A 164 28.69 -53.30 -3.36
N ARG A 165 29.46 -53.46 -2.28
CA ARG A 165 29.74 -54.76 -1.62
C ARG A 165 28.58 -55.25 -0.75
N PHE A 166 27.71 -54.37 -0.28
CA PHE A 166 26.56 -54.71 0.56
C PHE A 166 25.47 -55.40 -0.26
N TYR A 167 25.02 -56.57 0.23
CA TYR A 167 23.94 -57.36 -0.36
C TYR A 167 22.80 -57.50 0.64
N PHE A 168 21.55 -57.38 0.15
CA PHE A 168 20.36 -57.53 0.97
C PHE A 168 19.96 -59.00 1.08
N PHE A 169 20.32 -59.63 2.20
CA PHE A 169 19.77 -60.91 2.62
C PHE A 169 19.21 -60.79 4.04
N ALA A 170 18.05 -61.41 4.30
CA ALA A 170 17.56 -61.63 5.65
C ALA A 170 18.52 -62.57 6.42
N HIS A 171 18.47 -62.53 7.76
CA HIS A 171 19.27 -63.40 8.64
C HIS A 171 20.80 -63.26 8.52
N GLN A 172 21.30 -62.06 8.15
CA GLN A 172 22.73 -61.75 8.22
C GLN A 172 23.27 -61.84 9.66
N THR A 173 24.37 -62.58 9.80
CA THR A 173 24.95 -62.98 11.09
C THR A 173 26.28 -62.26 11.39
N ASN A 174 26.80 -61.51 10.43
CA ASN A 174 27.91 -60.56 10.57
C ASN A 174 27.48 -59.19 11.12
N ALA A 175 26.30 -59.10 11.77
CA ALA A 175 25.65 -57.84 12.16
C ALA A 175 26.58 -56.87 12.93
N ARG A 176 27.41 -57.36 13.87
CA ARG A 176 28.40 -56.54 14.59
C ARG A 176 29.50 -55.98 13.68
N GLY A 177 29.91 -56.71 12.65
CA GLY A 177 30.88 -56.21 11.66
C GLY A 177 30.27 -55.14 10.76
N ALA A 178 29.03 -55.38 10.28
CA ALA A 178 28.27 -54.37 9.53
C ALA A 178 28.06 -53.10 10.37
N GLN A 179 27.69 -53.24 11.64
CA GLN A 179 27.58 -52.17 12.63
C GLN A 179 28.90 -51.39 12.80
N SER A 180 30.05 -52.07 12.91
CA SER A 180 31.34 -51.40 13.04
C SER A 180 31.70 -50.57 11.82
N SER A 181 31.55 -51.11 10.60
CA SER A 181 31.76 -50.36 9.35
C SER A 181 30.78 -49.20 9.21
N PHE A 182 29.51 -49.42 9.53
CA PHE A 182 28.46 -48.40 9.50
C PHE A 182 28.74 -47.24 10.48
N ASN A 183 29.24 -47.55 11.69
CA ASN A 183 29.64 -46.56 12.70
C ASN A 183 30.96 -45.83 12.37
N ALA A 184 31.71 -46.28 11.36
CA ALA A 184 32.83 -45.53 10.78
C ALA A 184 32.29 -44.58 9.69
N ILE A 185 31.49 -45.10 8.75
CA ILE A 185 30.85 -44.31 7.68
C ILE A 185 30.00 -43.16 8.24
N LEU A 186 29.20 -43.40 9.29
CA LEU A 186 28.44 -42.33 9.96
C LEU A 186 29.31 -41.26 10.60
N ARG A 187 30.52 -41.61 11.08
CA ARG A 187 31.45 -40.62 11.64
C ARG A 187 32.20 -39.85 10.57
N GLU A 188 32.62 -40.51 9.51
CA GLU A 188 33.55 -39.93 8.53
C GLU A 188 32.86 -39.30 7.31
N GLU A 189 31.76 -39.87 6.80
CA GLU A 189 30.95 -39.23 5.74
C GLU A 189 29.83 -38.33 6.29
N CYS A 190 29.37 -38.52 7.54
CA CYS A 190 28.23 -37.78 8.10
C CYS A 190 28.54 -36.92 9.35
N GLY A 191 29.74 -37.03 9.93
CA GLY A 191 30.12 -36.31 11.16
C GLY A 191 29.42 -36.76 12.45
N ILE A 192 28.66 -37.85 12.42
CA ILE A 192 27.77 -38.26 13.53
C ILE A 192 28.54 -39.07 14.57
N ASN A 193 28.81 -38.47 15.72
CA ASN A 193 29.27 -39.17 16.93
C ASN A 193 28.12 -39.72 17.79
N ASP A 194 26.87 -39.52 17.41
CA ASP A 194 25.69 -39.95 18.17
C ASP A 194 25.43 -41.47 18.07
N ALA A 195 25.59 -42.15 19.20
CA ALA A 195 25.26 -43.57 19.35
C ALA A 195 23.74 -43.87 19.23
N THR A 196 22.88 -42.86 19.40
CA THR A 196 21.41 -42.99 19.32
C THR A 196 20.96 -43.14 17.86
N CYS A 197 21.55 -42.39 16.95
CA CYS A 197 21.41 -42.57 15.49
C CYS A 197 21.86 -43.98 15.07
N SER A 198 23.03 -44.43 15.51
CA SER A 198 23.54 -45.78 15.26
C SER A 198 22.60 -46.88 15.77
N SER A 199 22.11 -46.80 17.01
CA SER A 199 21.19 -47.80 17.57
C SER A 199 19.83 -47.80 16.87
N SER A 200 19.35 -46.63 16.44
CA SER A 200 18.10 -46.50 15.68
C SER A 200 18.19 -47.13 14.29
N PHE A 201 19.32 -46.99 13.59
CA PHE A 201 19.54 -47.68 12.31
C PHE A 201 19.61 -49.20 12.48
N LEU A 202 20.31 -49.68 13.52
CA LEU A 202 20.39 -51.12 13.81
C LEU A 202 19.01 -51.70 14.10
N LYS A 203 18.17 -51.02 14.90
CA LYS A 203 16.80 -51.45 15.17
C LYS A 203 15.93 -51.51 13.89
N PHE A 204 16.13 -50.59 12.95
CA PHE A 204 15.51 -50.66 11.62
C PHE A 204 16.00 -51.88 10.82
N MET A 205 17.31 -52.12 10.78
CA MET A 205 17.90 -53.29 10.10
C MET A 205 17.49 -54.61 10.74
N GLU A 206 17.36 -54.69 12.07
CA GLU A 206 16.84 -55.85 12.81
C GLU A 206 15.37 -56.11 12.48
N THR A 207 14.56 -55.04 12.41
CA THR A 207 13.15 -55.13 12.00
C THR A 207 13.04 -55.67 10.57
N TRP A 208 13.93 -55.24 9.66
CA TRP A 208 14.02 -55.77 8.30
C TRP A 208 14.56 -57.21 8.24
N TRP A 209 15.61 -57.55 9.00
CA TRP A 209 16.19 -58.91 9.10
C TRP A 209 15.18 -59.96 9.59
N SER A 210 14.07 -59.54 10.20
CA SER A 210 12.92 -60.41 10.51
C SER A 210 12.12 -60.88 9.27
N GLY A 211 12.53 -60.51 8.05
CA GLY A 211 12.09 -61.12 6.79
C GLY A 211 10.82 -60.54 6.17
N LYS A 212 10.40 -59.32 6.56
CA LYS A 212 9.04 -58.81 6.28
C LYS A 212 8.87 -58.03 4.97
N PHE A 213 9.95 -57.57 4.33
CA PHE A 213 9.92 -56.80 3.08
C PHE A 213 11.31 -56.77 2.41
N ILE A 214 11.38 -56.31 1.16
CA ILE A 214 12.62 -56.13 0.39
C ILE A 214 13.05 -54.66 0.47
N LEU A 215 14.31 -54.40 0.82
CA LEU A 215 14.94 -53.07 0.73
C LEU A 215 15.84 -52.97 -0.51
N THR A 216 15.94 -51.79 -1.11
CA THR A 216 16.96 -51.46 -2.11
C THR A 216 18.10 -50.65 -1.50
N LYS A 217 19.19 -50.45 -2.25
CA LYS A 217 20.33 -49.62 -1.82
C LYS A 217 19.89 -48.17 -1.57
N TYR A 218 18.89 -47.68 -2.29
CA TYR A 218 18.33 -46.34 -2.12
C TYR A 218 17.57 -46.19 -0.80
N ASP A 219 16.84 -47.21 -0.35
CA ASP A 219 16.05 -47.14 0.88
C ASP A 219 16.94 -47.06 2.13
N VAL A 220 18.07 -47.78 2.12
CA VAL A 220 19.10 -47.66 3.17
C VAL A 220 19.69 -46.24 3.21
N VAL A 221 20.03 -45.66 2.06
CA VAL A 221 20.59 -44.29 2.01
C VAL A 221 19.54 -43.23 2.41
N ALA A 222 18.27 -43.42 2.01
CA ALA A 222 17.18 -42.57 2.45
C ALA A 222 16.93 -42.67 3.97
N LYS A 223 17.02 -43.87 4.56
CA LYS A 223 16.88 -44.07 6.01
C LYS A 223 18.08 -43.55 6.80
N LEU A 224 19.29 -43.66 6.25
CA LEU A 224 20.51 -43.02 6.75
C LEU A 224 20.35 -41.50 6.86
N ALA A 225 19.92 -40.86 5.78
CA ALA A 225 19.66 -39.42 5.75
C ALA A 225 18.51 -39.03 6.69
N GLU A 226 17.40 -39.79 6.73
CA GLU A 226 16.29 -39.56 7.67
C GLU A 226 16.77 -39.55 9.13
N LEU A 227 17.57 -40.55 9.54
CA LEU A 227 18.07 -40.64 10.91
C LEU A 227 19.04 -39.50 11.24
N THR A 228 19.93 -39.14 10.31
CA THR A 228 20.83 -37.99 10.45
C THR A 228 20.07 -36.67 10.58
N LEU A 229 18.98 -36.51 9.82
CA LEU A 229 18.14 -35.32 9.82
C LEU A 229 17.11 -35.32 10.97
N THR A 230 16.88 -36.45 11.65
CA THR A 230 15.80 -36.61 12.65
C THR A 230 15.77 -35.56 13.76
N PRO A 231 16.89 -35.10 14.34
CA PRO A 231 16.86 -33.98 15.29
C PRO A 231 16.22 -32.72 14.69
N PHE A 232 16.57 -32.44 13.43
CA PHE A 232 16.29 -31.21 12.69
C PHE A 232 14.94 -31.18 11.94
N ILE A 233 14.26 -32.33 11.81
CA ILE A 233 12.95 -32.43 11.15
C ILE A 233 11.89 -31.61 11.92
N GLN A 234 11.23 -30.69 11.21
CA GLN A 234 10.05 -29.98 11.66
C GLN A 234 8.77 -30.76 11.33
N THR A 235 7.73 -30.61 12.16
CA THR A 235 6.46 -31.34 12.01
C THR A 235 5.45 -30.57 11.18
N ILE A 236 4.78 -31.24 10.24
CA ILE A 236 3.59 -30.72 9.54
C ILE A 236 2.44 -30.48 10.55
N SER A 237 1.56 -29.52 10.29
CA SER A 237 0.44 -29.12 11.18
C SER A 237 -0.94 -29.31 10.55
N ASP A 238 -1.98 -29.30 11.39
CA ASP A 238 -3.38 -29.54 11.01
C ASP A 238 -4.15 -28.25 10.57
N SER A 239 -3.46 -27.19 10.18
CA SER A 239 -4.09 -25.89 9.81
C SER A 239 -4.68 -25.89 8.38
N LYS A 240 -5.83 -25.22 8.16
CA LYS A 240 -6.55 -25.26 6.87
C LYS A 240 -5.70 -24.69 5.72
N CYS A 241 -5.62 -25.43 4.61
CA CYS A 241 -4.86 -25.06 3.42
C CYS A 241 -5.70 -24.18 2.50
N ASN A 242 -5.15 -23.07 1.98
CA ASN A 242 -5.84 -22.24 1.00
C ASN A 242 -5.26 -22.41 -0.42
N GLU A 243 -5.91 -21.79 -1.41
CA GLU A 243 -5.53 -21.92 -2.83
C GLU A 243 -4.08 -21.50 -3.12
N LYS A 244 -3.60 -20.40 -2.51
CA LYS A 244 -2.19 -19.98 -2.60
C LYS A 244 -1.26 -21.04 -2.03
N SER A 245 -1.60 -21.62 -0.87
CA SER A 245 -0.84 -22.75 -0.30
C SER A 245 -0.80 -23.96 -1.23
N LYS A 246 -1.88 -24.26 -1.97
CA LYS A 246 -1.93 -25.38 -2.95
C LYS A 246 -1.03 -25.12 -4.17
N LEU A 247 -1.05 -23.91 -4.73
CA LEU A 247 -0.12 -23.51 -5.79
C LEU A 247 1.35 -23.59 -5.31
N LEU A 248 1.62 -23.18 -4.07
CA LEU A 248 2.98 -23.25 -3.51
C LEU A 248 3.43 -24.68 -3.21
N LYS A 249 2.52 -25.59 -2.79
CA LYS A 249 2.80 -27.04 -2.75
C LYS A 249 3.23 -27.54 -4.13
N GLU A 250 2.44 -27.26 -5.17
CA GLU A 250 2.75 -27.75 -6.52
C GLU A 250 4.12 -27.24 -6.98
N ALA A 251 4.42 -25.95 -6.77
CA ALA A 251 5.72 -25.37 -7.07
C ALA A 251 6.86 -26.11 -6.34
N ILE A 252 6.81 -26.23 -5.01
CA ILE A 252 7.83 -26.95 -4.22
C ILE A 252 7.98 -28.41 -4.71
N MET A 253 6.89 -29.07 -5.12
CA MET A 253 6.94 -30.44 -5.63
C MET A 253 7.53 -30.59 -7.04
N LYS A 254 7.87 -29.51 -7.76
CA LYS A 254 8.67 -29.57 -9.00
C LYS A 254 10.18 -29.67 -8.75
N PHE A 255 10.65 -29.44 -7.53
CA PHE A 255 12.07 -29.32 -7.18
C PHE A 255 12.51 -30.44 -6.23
N ASP A 256 13.81 -30.71 -6.21
CA ASP A 256 14.43 -31.62 -5.26
C ASP A 256 14.75 -30.90 -3.94
N MET A 257 14.97 -29.58 -3.98
CA MET A 257 15.19 -28.79 -2.78
C MET A 257 14.54 -27.41 -2.85
N THR A 258 14.09 -26.90 -1.72
CA THR A 258 13.61 -25.52 -1.55
C THR A 258 14.33 -24.87 -0.36
N PHE A 259 14.87 -23.68 -0.56
CA PHE A 259 15.46 -22.87 0.52
C PHE A 259 14.41 -21.94 1.10
N VAL A 260 14.42 -21.68 2.41
CA VAL A 260 13.57 -20.70 3.09
C VAL A 260 14.36 -20.02 4.20
N ARG A 261 14.23 -18.70 4.33
CA ARG A 261 14.91 -17.87 5.34
C ARG A 261 13.91 -17.07 6.17
N ASP A 262 14.32 -16.63 7.36
CA ASP A 262 13.70 -15.53 8.11
C ASP A 262 12.16 -15.62 8.23
N ILE A 263 11.70 -16.80 8.68
CA ILE A 263 10.30 -17.15 8.90
C ILE A 263 10.16 -18.15 10.06
N ASN A 264 8.98 -18.22 10.68
CA ASN A 264 8.63 -19.23 11.68
C ASN A 264 8.36 -20.58 10.98
N ASP A 265 8.89 -21.66 11.55
CA ASP A 265 8.84 -23.03 11.03
C ASP A 265 7.40 -23.55 10.92
N GLU A 266 6.55 -23.14 11.88
CA GLU A 266 5.11 -23.43 11.90
C GLU A 266 4.44 -22.93 10.62
N VAL A 267 4.83 -21.75 10.10
CA VAL A 267 4.26 -21.18 8.87
C VAL A 267 4.59 -22.03 7.65
N VAL A 268 5.77 -22.66 7.61
CA VAL A 268 6.17 -23.58 6.53
C VAL A 268 5.50 -24.94 6.68
N ALA A 269 5.32 -25.43 7.91
CA ALA A 269 4.57 -26.63 8.24
C ALA A 269 3.08 -26.52 7.84
N ASN A 270 2.46 -25.37 8.11
CA ASN A 270 1.05 -25.05 7.82
C ASN A 270 0.68 -25.23 6.33
N ILE A 271 1.65 -25.15 5.42
CA ILE A 271 1.42 -25.38 3.98
C ILE A 271 0.86 -26.79 3.75
N TRP A 272 1.35 -27.81 4.45
CA TRP A 272 1.30 -29.21 3.98
C TRP A 272 0.09 -30.04 4.43
N ASN A 273 -0.84 -29.50 5.22
CA ASN A 273 -1.94 -30.25 5.85
C ASN A 273 -2.74 -31.19 4.90
N GLU A 274 -3.51 -30.63 3.96
CA GLU A 274 -4.53 -31.37 3.17
C GLU A 274 -4.01 -32.49 2.23
N THR A 275 -2.75 -32.89 2.28
CA THR A 275 -2.11 -33.62 1.18
C THR A 275 -2.39 -35.13 1.14
N VAL A 276 -3.00 -35.73 2.18
CA VAL A 276 -3.16 -37.20 2.31
C VAL A 276 -4.42 -37.59 3.08
N SER A 277 -5.28 -38.43 2.48
CA SER A 277 -6.24 -39.26 3.22
C SER A 277 -5.61 -40.61 3.57
N ASP A 278 -6.05 -41.28 4.65
CA ASP A 278 -5.51 -42.62 5.01
C ASP A 278 -5.69 -43.64 3.87
N GLU A 279 -6.69 -43.44 3.01
CA GLU A 279 -6.95 -44.26 1.81
C GLU A 279 -5.78 -44.27 0.81
N GLU A 280 -4.94 -43.22 0.78
CA GLU A 280 -3.78 -43.16 -0.11
C GLU A 280 -2.55 -43.94 0.40
N VAL A 281 -2.52 -44.33 1.68
CA VAL A 281 -1.33 -44.96 2.29
C VAL A 281 -1.66 -46.36 2.82
N SER A 282 -1.33 -47.36 2.00
CA SER A 282 -1.58 -48.75 2.36
C SER A 282 -0.89 -49.18 3.66
N PHE A 283 -1.55 -50.04 4.43
CA PHE A 283 -1.00 -50.73 5.61
C PHE A 283 0.32 -51.47 5.30
N THR A 284 0.51 -51.92 4.06
CA THR A 284 1.76 -52.51 3.55
C THR A 284 2.91 -51.49 3.55
N SER A 285 2.63 -50.23 3.18
CA SER A 285 3.57 -49.12 3.20
C SER A 285 3.97 -48.72 4.62
N LEU A 286 3.06 -48.81 5.60
CA LEU A 286 3.35 -48.53 7.02
C LEU A 286 4.22 -49.64 7.64
N LYS A 287 3.89 -50.91 7.37
CA LYS A 287 4.70 -52.07 7.77
C LYS A 287 6.14 -52.04 7.24
N TYR A 288 6.36 -51.48 6.05
CA TYR A 288 7.68 -51.29 5.45
C TYR A 288 8.61 -50.39 6.29
N TYR A 289 8.06 -49.46 7.09
CA TYR A 289 8.83 -48.63 8.02
C TYR A 289 8.90 -49.20 9.45
N GLY A 290 8.45 -50.45 9.65
CA GLY A 290 8.42 -51.12 10.96
C GLY A 290 7.29 -50.66 11.88
N LEU A 291 6.32 -49.91 11.36
CA LEU A 291 5.20 -49.35 12.11
C LEU A 291 4.00 -50.30 12.06
N CYS A 292 3.44 -50.62 13.22
CA CYS A 292 2.27 -51.49 13.38
C CYS A 292 1.05 -50.65 13.79
N VAL A 293 0.61 -49.76 12.90
CA VAL A 293 -0.54 -48.85 13.07
C VAL A 293 -1.53 -49.05 11.92
N GLU A 294 -2.80 -48.70 12.12
CA GLU A 294 -3.87 -48.97 11.14
C GLU A 294 -4.00 -47.85 10.10
N GLY A 295 -3.74 -46.59 10.48
CA GLY A 295 -3.69 -45.43 9.59
C GLY A 295 -2.49 -44.51 9.84
N ILE A 296 -2.44 -43.37 9.14
CA ILE A 296 -1.44 -42.32 9.41
C ILE A 296 -1.82 -41.47 10.62
N LYS A 297 -3.12 -41.34 10.91
CA LYS A 297 -3.64 -40.61 12.08
C LYS A 297 -3.18 -41.18 13.44
N ASP A 298 -2.71 -42.43 13.46
CA ASP A 298 -2.19 -43.11 14.65
C ASP A 298 -0.72 -42.77 14.96
N LEU A 299 -0.01 -42.12 14.03
CA LEU A 299 1.40 -41.76 14.15
C LEU A 299 1.58 -40.36 14.76
N SER A 300 2.71 -40.13 15.44
CA SER A 300 3.06 -38.76 15.84
C SER A 300 3.30 -37.89 14.59
N PRO A 301 3.04 -36.57 14.61
CA PRO A 301 3.25 -35.70 13.45
C PRO A 301 4.67 -35.77 12.85
N LYS A 302 5.69 -36.08 13.66
CA LYS A 302 7.08 -36.25 13.23
C LYS A 302 7.32 -37.59 12.51
N GLU A 303 6.59 -38.65 12.86
CA GLU A 303 6.59 -39.93 12.17
C GLU A 303 5.76 -39.86 10.88
N SER A 304 4.59 -39.23 10.90
CA SER A 304 3.78 -38.96 9.71
C SER A 304 4.58 -38.18 8.66
N SER A 305 5.25 -37.10 9.07
CA SER A 305 6.12 -36.30 8.17
C SER A 305 7.22 -37.15 7.51
N LYS A 306 7.84 -38.08 8.27
CA LYS A 306 8.84 -39.02 7.74
C LYS A 306 8.25 -40.02 6.76
N VAL A 307 7.13 -40.66 7.09
CA VAL A 307 6.45 -41.65 6.22
C VAL A 307 6.02 -41.00 4.91
N LEU A 308 5.46 -39.78 4.95
CA LEU A 308 5.00 -39.08 3.76
C LEU A 308 6.16 -38.60 2.86
N TRP A 309 7.29 -38.19 3.44
CA TRP A 309 8.52 -37.94 2.67
C TRP A 309 9.09 -39.23 2.06
N HIS A 310 9.01 -40.34 2.80
CA HIS A 310 9.38 -41.65 2.28
C HIS A 310 8.52 -42.10 1.10
N LEU A 311 7.24 -41.74 1.09
CA LEU A 311 6.30 -41.96 -0.01
C LEU A 311 6.36 -40.88 -1.11
N ASN A 312 7.29 -39.92 -1.03
CA ASN A 312 7.42 -38.78 -1.94
C ASN A 312 6.15 -37.90 -2.05
N LYS A 313 5.25 -37.93 -1.04
CA LYS A 313 4.00 -37.15 -0.99
C LYS A 313 4.23 -35.72 -0.49
N VAL A 314 5.25 -35.50 0.35
CA VAL A 314 5.65 -34.19 0.90
C VAL A 314 7.19 -34.08 0.92
N PRO A 315 7.78 -32.87 0.97
CA PRO A 315 9.21 -32.70 1.24
C PRO A 315 9.51 -32.88 2.74
N LEU A 316 10.77 -33.17 3.07
CA LEU A 316 11.24 -33.16 4.46
C LEU A 316 11.59 -31.72 4.86
N ILE A 317 10.87 -31.15 5.83
CA ILE A 317 11.18 -29.82 6.36
C ILE A 317 12.27 -29.96 7.43
N VAL A 318 13.40 -29.30 7.22
CA VAL A 318 14.63 -29.42 8.03
C VAL A 318 15.11 -28.05 8.46
N LYS A 319 15.40 -27.91 9.76
CA LYS A 319 16.05 -26.73 10.35
C LYS A 319 17.18 -27.14 11.27
N ALA A 320 18.36 -26.59 11.02
CA ALA A 320 19.52 -26.75 11.89
C ALA A 320 20.07 -25.40 12.32
N GLU A 321 20.55 -25.35 13.56
CA GLU A 321 21.38 -24.25 14.06
C GLU A 321 22.72 -24.21 13.32
N GLU A 322 23.43 -23.08 13.39
CA GLU A 322 24.67 -22.85 12.64
C GLU A 322 25.75 -23.91 12.94
N CYS A 323 25.86 -24.34 14.19
CA CYS A 323 26.73 -25.43 14.64
C CYS A 323 26.42 -26.83 14.04
N HIS A 324 25.20 -27.03 13.49
CA HIS A 324 24.75 -28.29 12.91
C HIS A 324 24.58 -28.24 11.38
N GLN A 325 24.85 -27.11 10.73
CA GLN A 325 24.67 -26.97 9.28
C GLN A 325 25.49 -28.00 8.48
N GLU A 326 26.75 -28.26 8.84
CA GLU A 326 27.57 -29.24 8.11
C GLU A 326 27.01 -30.67 8.24
N GLN A 327 26.46 -31.05 9.40
CA GLN A 327 25.80 -32.35 9.58
C GLN A 327 24.59 -32.49 8.63
N VAL A 328 23.81 -31.42 8.45
CA VAL A 328 22.70 -31.38 7.49
C VAL A 328 23.20 -31.43 6.04
N LYS A 329 24.25 -30.68 5.67
CA LYS A 329 24.83 -30.71 4.32
C LYS A 329 25.31 -32.11 3.93
N HIS A 330 26.02 -32.80 4.83
CA HIS A 330 26.46 -34.17 4.59
C HIS A 330 25.26 -35.13 4.43
N ALA A 331 24.24 -35.03 5.28
CA ALA A 331 23.02 -35.83 5.16
C ALA A 331 22.27 -35.64 3.83
N ILE A 332 22.32 -34.43 3.26
CA ILE A 332 21.73 -34.12 1.95
C ILE A 332 22.61 -34.66 0.82
N ARG A 333 23.95 -34.57 0.91
CA ARG A 333 24.86 -35.21 -0.05
C ARG A 333 24.65 -36.72 -0.17
N LEU A 334 24.22 -37.41 0.89
CA LEU A 334 23.78 -38.80 0.79
C LEU A 334 22.60 -38.99 -0.20
N LEU A 335 21.64 -38.06 -0.21
CA LEU A 335 20.43 -38.12 -1.04
C LEU A 335 20.69 -37.84 -2.53
N GLU A 336 21.81 -37.19 -2.88
CA GLU A 336 22.26 -37.00 -4.27
C GLU A 336 22.42 -38.32 -5.02
N LYS A 337 22.75 -39.39 -4.29
CA LYS A 337 22.87 -40.76 -4.81
C LYS A 337 21.52 -41.39 -5.15
N ILE A 338 20.41 -40.75 -4.76
CA ILE A 338 19.04 -41.26 -4.92
C ILE A 338 18.24 -40.45 -5.96
N LYS A 339 18.52 -39.15 -6.12
CA LYS A 339 17.87 -38.20 -7.07
C LYS A 339 16.32 -38.29 -7.14
N LYS A 340 15.67 -38.55 -5.99
CA LYS A 340 14.21 -38.72 -5.87
C LYS A 340 13.60 -38.23 -4.54
N LYS A 341 14.36 -37.58 -3.66
CA LYS A 341 13.92 -37.14 -2.33
C LYS A 341 13.90 -35.62 -2.24
N LYS A 342 12.81 -35.06 -1.72
CA LYS A 342 12.58 -33.61 -1.64
C LYS A 342 12.88 -33.05 -0.26
N VAL A 343 13.53 -31.89 -0.17
CA VAL A 343 13.90 -31.25 1.10
C VAL A 343 13.53 -29.77 1.11
N VAL A 344 12.99 -29.27 2.22
CA VAL A 344 12.83 -27.83 2.48
C VAL A 344 13.81 -27.46 3.59
N LEU A 345 14.77 -26.58 3.29
CA LEU A 345 15.77 -26.10 4.24
C LEU A 345 15.36 -24.76 4.84
N LEU A 346 15.25 -24.71 6.17
CA LEU A 346 15.03 -23.48 6.92
C LEU A 346 16.38 -22.98 7.46
N GLY A 347 16.84 -21.82 6.96
CA GLY A 347 18.09 -21.17 7.42
C GLY A 347 18.96 -20.63 6.29
N ASN A 348 20.18 -20.20 6.64
CA ASN A 348 21.06 -19.38 5.79
C ASN A 348 21.66 -20.08 4.55
N ALA A 349 21.38 -21.37 4.34
CA ALA A 349 21.91 -22.15 3.22
C ALA A 349 21.63 -21.52 1.85
N THR A 350 22.55 -21.72 0.91
CA THR A 350 22.60 -21.12 -0.43
C THR A 350 22.47 -22.18 -1.53
N LYS A 351 22.05 -21.76 -2.73
CA LYS A 351 21.89 -22.65 -3.89
C LYS A 351 23.24 -23.13 -4.42
N GLU A 352 24.26 -22.30 -4.25
CA GLU A 352 25.66 -22.53 -4.58
C GLU A 352 26.27 -23.71 -3.81
N GLU A 353 25.84 -23.96 -2.57
CA GLU A 353 26.30 -25.10 -1.75
C GLU A 353 25.83 -26.47 -2.28
N PHE A 354 24.84 -26.49 -3.18
CA PHE A 354 24.12 -27.68 -3.64
C PHE A 354 23.86 -27.67 -5.15
N ALA A 355 24.83 -27.23 -5.95
CA ALA A 355 24.68 -26.97 -7.39
C ALA A 355 24.20 -28.18 -8.25
N GLU A 356 24.27 -29.42 -7.76
CA GLU A 356 23.69 -30.60 -8.43
C GLU A 356 22.17 -30.79 -8.24
N TRP A 357 21.55 -30.03 -7.33
CA TRP A 357 20.13 -30.16 -7.00
C TRP A 357 19.27 -29.23 -7.87
N LYS A 358 18.12 -29.73 -8.34
CA LYS A 358 17.09 -28.83 -8.88
C LYS A 358 16.47 -28.06 -7.71
N SER A 359 16.92 -26.83 -7.51
CA SER A 359 16.59 -26.00 -6.34
C SER A 359 15.63 -24.85 -6.63
N PHE A 360 14.77 -24.55 -5.66
CA PHE A 360 13.88 -23.39 -5.62
C PHE A 360 14.29 -22.45 -4.47
N GLN A 361 14.66 -21.23 -4.80
CA GLN A 361 15.06 -20.17 -3.88
C GLN A 361 14.28 -18.88 -4.15
N ASP A 362 13.91 -18.62 -5.40
CA ASP A 362 13.08 -17.49 -5.80
C ASP A 362 12.21 -17.77 -7.01
N LEU A 363 11.35 -16.80 -7.34
CA LEU A 363 10.36 -16.93 -8.40
C LEU A 363 11.00 -17.20 -9.79
N SER A 364 12.28 -16.82 -10.02
CA SER A 364 12.94 -17.05 -11.31
C SER A 364 13.20 -18.53 -11.59
N ASP A 365 13.36 -19.35 -10.53
CA ASP A 365 13.48 -20.81 -10.66
C ASP A 365 12.21 -21.45 -11.27
N LEU A 366 11.04 -20.81 -11.08
CA LEU A 366 9.76 -21.34 -11.53
C LEU A 366 9.45 -21.03 -13.01
N GLN A 367 10.18 -20.14 -13.70
CA GLN A 367 9.79 -19.63 -15.04
C GLN A 367 9.54 -20.71 -16.10
N ASN A 368 10.13 -21.90 -15.96
CA ASN A 368 9.93 -23.04 -16.87
C ASN A 368 8.83 -24.04 -16.43
N GLU A 369 8.20 -23.80 -15.28
CA GLU A 369 7.13 -24.62 -14.69
C GLU A 369 5.76 -23.95 -14.90
N GLY A 370 4.74 -24.70 -15.33
CA GLY A 370 3.42 -24.14 -15.62
C GLY A 370 2.80 -23.33 -14.46
N VAL A 371 3.07 -23.76 -13.22
CA VAL A 371 2.60 -23.15 -11.97
C VAL A 371 3.08 -21.70 -11.75
N TYR A 372 4.17 -21.26 -12.39
CA TYR A 372 4.64 -19.86 -12.33
C TYR A 372 3.53 -18.89 -12.74
N THR A 373 2.85 -19.19 -13.84
CA THR A 373 1.81 -18.33 -14.43
C THR A 373 0.65 -18.11 -13.46
N ASP A 374 0.32 -19.13 -12.66
CA ASP A 374 -0.79 -19.06 -11.71
C ASP A 374 -0.35 -18.48 -10.36
N ILE A 375 0.90 -18.69 -9.94
CA ILE A 375 1.48 -17.97 -8.80
C ILE A 375 1.47 -16.46 -9.07
N ILE A 376 1.96 -15.98 -10.21
CA ILE A 376 2.00 -14.52 -10.48
C ILE A 376 0.62 -13.88 -10.66
N LYS A 377 -0.42 -14.68 -10.91
CA LYS A 377 -1.82 -14.22 -10.98
C LYS A 377 -2.51 -14.18 -9.61
N HIS A 378 -2.25 -15.13 -8.71
CA HIS A 378 -2.98 -15.26 -7.44
C HIS A 378 -2.22 -14.67 -6.24
N PHE A 379 -0.89 -14.58 -6.29
CA PHE A 379 -0.07 -14.03 -5.20
C PHE A 379 -0.02 -12.51 -5.26
N SER A 380 -0.05 -11.88 -4.08
CA SER A 380 -0.37 -10.46 -3.93
C SER A 380 0.41 -9.77 -2.82
N VAL A 381 0.81 -8.53 -3.07
CA VAL A 381 1.57 -7.67 -2.13
C VAL A 381 0.95 -6.27 -2.05
N SER A 382 1.21 -5.56 -0.95
CA SER A 382 0.79 -4.19 -0.71
C SER A 382 2.03 -3.28 -0.67
N LEU A 383 2.15 -2.34 -1.61
CA LEU A 383 3.24 -1.37 -1.60
C LEU A 383 2.85 -0.17 -0.72
N GLN A 384 3.66 0.13 0.28
CA GLN A 384 3.46 1.25 1.21
C GLN A 384 2.05 1.26 1.86
N GLY A 385 1.53 0.07 2.19
CA GLY A 385 0.21 -0.15 2.80
C GLY A 385 -1.00 0.02 1.86
N ARG A 386 -0.80 0.32 0.58
CA ARG A 386 -1.87 0.61 -0.40
C ARG A 386 -2.60 -0.66 -0.88
N PRO A 387 -3.77 -0.54 -1.56
CA PRO A 387 -4.56 -1.69 -1.99
C PRO A 387 -3.75 -2.75 -2.75
N PRO A 388 -3.94 -4.06 -2.47
CA PRO A 388 -3.02 -5.10 -2.95
C PRO A 388 -2.95 -5.20 -4.48
N ILE A 389 -1.74 -5.44 -5.00
CA ILE A 389 -1.47 -5.77 -6.40
C ILE A 389 -1.00 -7.22 -6.52
N PHE A 390 -1.29 -7.84 -7.66
CA PHE A 390 -0.79 -9.18 -7.99
C PHE A 390 0.66 -9.12 -8.48
N LEU A 391 1.44 -10.18 -8.24
CA LEU A 391 2.88 -10.20 -8.59
C LEU A 391 3.15 -9.89 -10.07
N HIS A 392 2.31 -10.34 -11.01
CA HIS A 392 2.48 -9.96 -12.43
C HIS A 392 2.41 -8.43 -12.66
N GLN A 393 1.59 -7.69 -11.89
CA GLN A 393 1.48 -6.23 -12.02
C GLN A 393 2.74 -5.50 -11.50
N LEU A 394 3.53 -6.17 -10.66
CA LEU A 394 4.78 -5.71 -10.07
C LEU A 394 6.02 -6.13 -10.87
N LEU A 395 6.01 -7.31 -11.50
CA LEU A 395 7.21 -7.95 -12.05
C LEU A 395 7.31 -7.92 -13.59
N ASN A 396 6.21 -7.64 -14.33
CA ASN A 396 6.10 -7.66 -15.81
C ASN A 396 7.02 -6.68 -16.61
N PHE A 397 8.16 -6.25 -16.08
CA PHE A 397 9.06 -5.25 -16.68
C PHE A 397 10.44 -5.83 -17.02
N ASP A 398 10.92 -6.81 -16.27
CA ASP A 398 12.19 -7.51 -16.49
C ASP A 398 12.11 -8.90 -15.82
N GLN A 399 12.66 -9.93 -16.47
CA GLN A 399 12.74 -11.30 -15.95
C GLN A 399 13.73 -11.41 -14.79
N GLU A 400 14.71 -10.51 -14.68
CA GLU A 400 15.61 -10.44 -13.52
C GLU A 400 14.88 -10.06 -12.22
N ASN A 401 13.71 -9.40 -12.31
CA ASN A 401 12.92 -9.00 -11.13
C ASN A 401 12.39 -10.20 -10.33
N ASP A 402 12.18 -11.35 -10.99
CA ASP A 402 11.68 -12.55 -10.31
C ASP A 402 12.64 -13.04 -9.21
N LYS A 403 13.93 -12.68 -9.30
CA LYS A 403 14.95 -12.96 -8.27
C LYS A 403 14.77 -12.13 -7.00
N ILE A 404 13.91 -11.12 -7.01
CA ILE A 404 13.63 -10.26 -5.84
C ILE A 404 12.72 -10.98 -4.85
N ILE A 405 11.70 -11.69 -5.33
CA ILE A 405 10.70 -12.39 -4.51
C ILE A 405 11.24 -13.78 -4.16
N LYS A 406 11.72 -13.98 -2.94
CA LYS A 406 12.17 -15.31 -2.49
C LYS A 406 10.97 -16.17 -2.10
N THR A 407 11.24 -17.47 -1.99
CA THR A 407 10.36 -18.47 -1.34
C THR A 407 9.78 -17.96 -0.01
N THR A 408 10.57 -17.29 0.82
CA THR A 408 10.13 -16.67 2.08
C THR A 408 8.95 -15.72 1.90
N GLU A 409 9.01 -14.81 0.92
CA GLU A 409 7.92 -13.87 0.65
C GLU A 409 6.70 -14.59 0.08
N LEU A 410 6.89 -15.58 -0.80
CA LEU A 410 5.79 -16.41 -1.30
C LEU A 410 5.07 -17.15 -0.16
N ILE A 411 5.81 -17.72 0.78
CA ILE A 411 5.22 -18.40 1.95
C ILE A 411 4.41 -17.41 2.79
N LYS A 412 4.95 -16.22 3.10
CA LYS A 412 4.24 -15.15 3.82
C LYS A 412 2.96 -14.73 3.07
N MET A 413 3.03 -14.60 1.74
CA MET A 413 1.89 -14.30 0.86
C MET A 413 0.79 -15.37 0.85
N THR A 414 1.05 -16.59 1.35
CA THR A 414 -0.02 -17.60 1.53
C THR A 414 -0.88 -17.34 2.75
N GLN A 415 -0.37 -16.66 3.79
CA GLN A 415 -1.14 -16.38 5.01
C GLN A 415 -1.90 -15.06 4.91
N GLU A 416 -1.23 -14.01 4.45
CA GLU A 416 -1.78 -12.65 4.37
C GLU A 416 -1.25 -11.91 3.12
N VAL A 417 -1.58 -10.62 2.98
CA VAL A 417 -0.95 -9.76 1.98
C VAL A 417 0.32 -9.16 2.58
N VAL A 418 1.48 -9.52 2.02
CA VAL A 418 2.76 -8.96 2.46
C VAL A 418 2.80 -7.45 2.19
N GLN A 419 2.94 -6.66 3.25
CA GLN A 419 3.18 -5.22 3.18
C GLN A 419 4.67 -4.97 2.92
N ILE A 420 4.98 -4.03 2.02
CA ILE A 420 6.33 -3.73 1.55
C ILE A 420 6.55 -2.21 1.65
N GLY A 421 7.43 -1.81 2.57
CA GLY A 421 7.66 -0.42 2.95
C GLY A 421 6.81 0.02 4.14
N ARG A 422 6.68 1.34 4.30
CA ARG A 422 5.81 1.98 5.30
C ARG A 422 4.38 1.40 5.31
N ARG A 423 3.72 1.44 6.48
CA ARG A 423 2.25 1.30 6.54
C ARG A 423 1.59 2.53 5.89
N GLN A 424 0.33 2.39 5.47
CA GLN A 424 -0.45 3.50 4.94
C GLN A 424 -0.51 4.63 5.98
N GLU A 425 -0.31 5.89 5.57
CA GLU A 425 -0.52 7.02 6.48
C GLU A 425 -2.00 7.06 6.86
N GLU A 426 -2.31 6.95 8.16
CA GLU A 426 -3.68 7.13 8.66
C GLU A 426 -4.14 8.55 8.33
N VAL A 427 -5.16 8.64 7.47
CA VAL A 427 -5.81 9.89 7.12
C VAL A 427 -6.48 10.45 8.38
N PHE A 428 -6.34 11.76 8.62
CA PHE A 428 -6.84 12.41 9.83
C PHE A 428 -8.31 12.09 10.11
N LEU A 429 -8.65 11.80 11.36
CA LEU A 429 -9.97 11.32 11.80
C LEU A 429 -11.17 12.29 11.58
N ASN A 430 -10.93 13.44 10.95
CA ASN A 430 -11.96 14.37 10.49
C ASN A 430 -11.53 14.92 9.11
N TYR A 431 -11.38 14.05 8.11
CA TYR A 431 -10.84 14.42 6.81
C TYR A 431 -11.95 14.70 5.79
N ILE A 432 -12.06 15.96 5.38
CA ILE A 432 -12.89 16.35 4.25
C ILE A 432 -12.13 16.08 2.95
N PRO A 433 -12.68 15.30 2.00
CA PRO A 433 -12.23 15.25 0.62
C PRO A 433 -12.26 16.65 -0.01
N ARG A 434 -11.29 16.94 -0.88
CA ARG A 434 -11.21 18.22 -1.60
C ARG A 434 -11.64 18.07 -3.04
N SER A 435 -12.23 19.13 -3.59
CA SER A 435 -12.28 19.30 -5.04
C SER A 435 -11.09 20.15 -5.48
N VAL A 436 -10.56 19.88 -6.68
CA VAL A 436 -9.52 20.69 -7.30
C VAL A 436 -9.97 21.18 -8.66
N SER A 437 -9.77 22.47 -8.95
CA SER A 437 -10.03 23.01 -10.28
C SER A 437 -8.85 22.78 -11.22
N THR A 438 -9.17 22.41 -12.46
CA THR A 438 -8.22 22.36 -13.58
C THR A 438 -8.73 23.18 -14.75
N ILE A 439 -7.80 23.73 -15.53
CA ILE A 439 -8.12 24.59 -16.67
C ILE A 439 -8.59 23.72 -17.85
N THR A 440 -9.88 23.85 -18.21
CA THR A 440 -10.43 23.23 -19.41
C THR A 440 -10.32 24.12 -20.63
N LEU A 441 -10.19 23.47 -21.79
CA LEU A 441 -10.05 24.11 -23.09
C LEU A 441 -11.26 23.74 -23.97
N ASP A 442 -11.87 24.77 -24.54
CA ASP A 442 -13.12 24.73 -25.30
C ASP A 442 -12.90 24.18 -26.73
N ILE A 443 -13.60 23.10 -27.08
CA ILE A 443 -13.55 22.52 -28.42
C ILE A 443 -13.93 23.52 -29.51
N THR A 444 -14.87 24.44 -29.25
CA THR A 444 -15.37 25.39 -30.27
C THR A 444 -14.29 26.40 -30.67
N LYS A 445 -13.40 26.75 -29.74
CA LYS A 445 -12.30 27.70 -29.94
C LYS A 445 -11.11 27.11 -30.72
N MET A 446 -11.01 25.78 -30.85
CA MET A 446 -9.93 25.09 -31.60
C MET A 446 -9.79 25.62 -33.03
N SER A 447 -10.92 25.88 -33.71
CA SER A 447 -10.95 26.34 -35.11
C SER A 447 -10.22 27.66 -35.33
N GLN A 448 -10.31 28.59 -34.37
CA GLN A 448 -9.64 29.88 -34.38
C GLN A 448 -8.20 29.78 -33.86
N PHE A 449 -7.97 28.92 -32.87
CA PHE A 449 -6.66 28.68 -32.26
C PHE A 449 -5.61 28.19 -33.26
N CYS A 450 -5.86 27.07 -33.95
CA CYS A 450 -4.87 26.46 -34.86
C CYS A 450 -4.46 27.44 -35.97
N LYS A 451 -5.45 28.16 -36.53
CA LYS A 451 -5.27 29.14 -37.61
C LYS A 451 -4.50 30.40 -37.18
N LYS A 452 -4.58 30.79 -35.89
CA LYS A 452 -3.89 31.98 -35.37
C LYS A 452 -2.46 31.69 -34.88
N ASN A 453 -2.24 30.55 -34.23
CA ASN A 453 -1.01 30.31 -33.46
C ASN A 453 -0.02 29.35 -34.14
N HIS A 454 -0.34 28.82 -35.33
CA HIS A 454 0.44 27.80 -36.04
C HIS A 454 0.76 26.57 -35.17
N SER A 455 -0.25 26.12 -34.40
CA SER A 455 -0.18 24.96 -33.53
C SER A 455 -0.70 23.69 -34.20
N LEU A 456 -0.21 22.55 -33.74
CA LEU A 456 -0.71 21.20 -33.99
C LEU A 456 -1.32 20.67 -32.68
N LEU A 457 -2.59 20.31 -32.69
CA LEU A 457 -3.23 19.62 -31.58
C LEU A 457 -3.11 18.10 -31.76
N ILE A 458 -2.88 17.37 -30.68
CA ILE A 458 -3.03 15.92 -30.59
C ILE A 458 -4.09 15.67 -29.52
N ILE A 459 -5.17 14.98 -29.85
CA ILE A 459 -6.29 14.75 -28.93
C ILE A 459 -6.41 13.24 -28.70
N CYS A 460 -6.35 12.82 -27.44
CA CYS A 460 -6.40 11.40 -27.05
C CYS A 460 -7.69 11.01 -26.33
N ASN A 461 -7.94 9.70 -26.24
CA ASN A 461 -9.19 9.09 -25.76
C ASN A 461 -10.43 9.55 -26.56
N VAL A 462 -10.25 9.83 -27.86
CA VAL A 462 -11.29 10.41 -28.74
C VAL A 462 -12.44 9.43 -28.96
N SER A 463 -13.65 9.82 -28.52
CA SER A 463 -14.89 9.10 -28.78
C SER A 463 -15.45 9.38 -30.20
N GLN A 464 -16.42 8.59 -30.66
CA GLN A 464 -17.08 8.81 -31.95
C GLN A 464 -17.77 10.19 -32.04
N PRO A 465 -18.53 10.66 -31.02
CA PRO A 465 -19.03 12.04 -30.98
C PRO A 465 -17.93 13.10 -31.15
N TRP A 466 -16.81 12.96 -30.44
CA TRP A 466 -15.68 13.90 -30.55
C TRP A 466 -15.04 13.92 -31.95
N ASN A 467 -14.84 12.76 -32.57
CA ASN A 467 -14.30 12.67 -33.93
C ASN A 467 -15.24 13.35 -34.95
N GLN A 468 -16.56 13.28 -34.74
CA GLN A 468 -17.53 14.02 -35.55
C GLN A 468 -17.52 15.52 -35.28
N ALA A 469 -17.50 15.94 -34.00
CA ALA A 469 -17.48 17.35 -33.60
C ALA A 469 -16.26 18.10 -34.16
N ILE A 470 -15.05 17.53 -34.03
CA ILE A 470 -13.81 18.13 -34.56
C ILE A 470 -13.87 18.28 -36.09
N ARG A 471 -14.41 17.30 -36.82
CA ARG A 471 -14.56 17.36 -38.29
C ARG A 471 -15.52 18.46 -38.74
N GLN A 472 -16.48 18.88 -37.91
CA GLN A 472 -17.37 20.01 -38.21
C GLN A 472 -16.68 21.38 -38.10
N LEU A 473 -15.52 21.48 -37.41
CA LEU A 473 -14.80 22.74 -37.19
C LEU A 473 -13.98 23.24 -38.40
N ASN A 474 -14.02 22.52 -39.54
CA ASN A 474 -13.28 22.84 -40.75
C ASN A 474 -11.76 23.04 -40.48
N LEU A 475 -11.14 21.97 -40.01
CA LEU A 475 -9.72 21.80 -39.70
C LEU A 475 -9.17 20.58 -40.46
N ASP A 476 -7.87 20.58 -40.79
CA ASP A 476 -7.21 19.41 -41.38
C ASP A 476 -6.93 18.36 -40.28
N VAL A 477 -7.74 17.30 -40.25
CA VAL A 477 -7.71 16.22 -39.25
C VAL A 477 -7.05 14.95 -39.81
N MET A 478 -6.18 14.30 -39.04
CA MET A 478 -5.57 13.01 -39.39
C MET A 478 -5.50 12.08 -38.17
N GLU A 479 -5.58 10.75 -38.37
CA GLU A 479 -5.35 9.78 -37.30
C GLU A 479 -3.84 9.69 -36.98
N LEU A 480 -3.46 9.70 -35.69
CA LEU A 480 -2.06 9.76 -35.23
C LEU A 480 -1.16 8.71 -35.89
N ASP A 481 -1.66 7.48 -35.99
CA ASP A 481 -0.98 6.35 -36.62
C ASP A 481 -0.65 6.57 -38.10
N GLN A 482 -1.49 7.32 -38.83
CA GLN A 482 -1.27 7.65 -40.24
C GLN A 482 -0.19 8.74 -40.37
N TYR A 483 -0.20 9.74 -39.49
CA TYR A 483 0.81 10.78 -39.42
C TYR A 483 2.20 10.20 -39.06
N LEU A 484 2.25 9.24 -38.13
CA LEU A 484 3.48 8.50 -37.79
C LEU A 484 3.97 7.59 -38.94
N LYS A 485 3.07 6.99 -39.73
CA LYS A 485 3.47 6.17 -40.90
C LYS A 485 3.83 6.99 -42.15
N SER A 486 3.33 8.22 -42.29
CA SER A 486 3.60 9.07 -43.47
C SER A 486 5.02 9.65 -43.50
N LYS A 487 5.56 9.77 -44.72
CA LYS A 487 6.90 10.30 -45.06
C LYS A 487 6.86 11.61 -45.86
N LYS A 488 5.69 12.07 -46.30
CA LYS A 488 5.53 13.26 -47.16
C LYS A 488 5.40 14.53 -46.31
N LYS A 489 6.46 15.33 -46.22
CA LYS A 489 6.49 16.55 -45.39
C LYS A 489 5.37 17.55 -45.75
N ASP A 490 5.04 17.68 -47.02
CA ASP A 490 4.09 18.68 -47.51
C ASP A 490 2.64 18.36 -47.12
N GLU A 491 2.30 17.08 -46.95
CA GLU A 491 1.02 16.63 -46.40
C GLU A 491 0.99 16.83 -44.87
N LEU A 492 2.07 16.44 -44.18
CA LEU A 492 2.21 16.58 -42.72
C LEU A 492 2.14 18.04 -42.25
N SER A 493 2.61 18.99 -43.08
CA SER A 493 2.64 20.42 -42.73
C SER A 493 1.25 21.08 -42.62
N LYS A 494 0.24 20.51 -43.28
CA LYS A 494 -1.14 21.06 -43.32
C LYS A 494 -1.93 20.69 -42.08
N VAL A 495 -1.82 19.43 -41.64
CA VAL A 495 -2.56 18.86 -40.49
C VAL A 495 -2.56 19.80 -39.28
N ASP A 496 -3.74 20.12 -38.78
CA ASP A 496 -3.96 20.95 -37.58
C ASP A 496 -4.33 20.13 -36.36
N VAL A 497 -4.96 18.95 -36.55
CA VAL A 497 -5.37 18.06 -35.45
C VAL A 497 -5.02 16.59 -35.74
N LEU A 498 -4.40 15.94 -34.76
CA LEU A 498 -4.19 14.50 -34.71
C LEU A 498 -5.14 13.85 -33.70
N LEU A 499 -5.80 12.76 -34.08
CA LEU A 499 -6.69 12.00 -33.21
C LEU A 499 -6.10 10.65 -32.82
N THR A 500 -6.45 10.17 -31.62
CA THR A 500 -6.27 8.78 -31.20
C THR A 500 -7.37 8.36 -30.22
N SER A 501 -7.98 7.20 -30.47
CA SER A 501 -8.89 6.54 -29.51
C SER A 501 -8.15 5.95 -28.31
N ASN A 502 -6.85 5.70 -28.45
CA ASN A 502 -6.01 5.02 -27.48
C ASN A 502 -5.29 6.01 -26.57
N LYS A 503 -4.92 5.57 -25.36
CA LYS A 503 -3.96 6.28 -24.51
C LYS A 503 -2.66 6.52 -25.28
N TRP A 504 -2.14 7.73 -25.18
CA TRP A 504 -0.90 8.16 -25.83
C TRP A 504 0.35 7.53 -25.17
N ASN A 505 1.50 7.61 -25.84
CA ASN A 505 2.79 7.40 -25.19
C ASN A 505 3.81 8.49 -25.57
N ARG A 506 4.81 8.69 -24.70
CA ARG A 506 5.79 9.75 -24.87
C ARG A 506 6.65 9.63 -26.14
N PRO A 507 7.14 8.43 -26.55
CA PRO A 507 7.81 8.25 -27.84
C PRO A 507 7.01 8.74 -29.06
N GLN A 508 5.70 8.48 -29.13
CA GLN A 508 4.84 8.99 -30.21
C GLN A 508 4.79 10.52 -30.23
N PHE A 509 4.60 11.16 -29.06
CA PHE A 509 4.60 12.62 -28.95
C PHE A 509 5.93 13.22 -29.41
N ASP A 510 7.05 12.66 -28.93
CA ASP A 510 8.39 13.13 -29.29
C ASP A 510 8.73 12.86 -30.78
N GLU A 511 8.12 11.86 -31.43
CA GLU A 511 8.22 11.67 -32.88
C GLU A 511 7.39 12.69 -33.67
N VAL A 512 6.13 12.93 -33.31
CA VAL A 512 5.31 14.00 -33.92
C VAL A 512 6.05 15.34 -33.84
N CYS A 513 6.62 15.62 -32.66
CA CYS A 513 7.44 16.77 -32.35
C CYS A 513 8.79 16.85 -33.10
N LYS A 514 9.24 15.78 -33.77
CA LYS A 514 10.39 15.78 -34.70
C LYS A 514 9.96 15.96 -36.16
N LYS A 515 8.71 15.60 -36.50
CA LYS A 515 8.15 15.72 -37.86
C LYS A 515 7.65 17.13 -38.20
N THR A 516 7.24 17.93 -37.21
CA THR A 516 6.69 19.30 -37.42
C THR A 516 7.53 20.41 -36.80
N ASN A 517 7.41 21.60 -37.38
CA ASN A 517 7.88 22.86 -36.83
C ASN A 517 6.77 23.68 -36.14
N LYS A 518 5.50 23.24 -36.17
CA LYS A 518 4.38 23.84 -35.41
C LYS A 518 4.65 23.79 -33.89
N ASN A 519 3.98 24.64 -33.10
CA ASN A 519 3.85 24.39 -31.64
C ASN A 519 3.00 23.12 -31.46
N VAL A 520 3.30 22.24 -30.52
CA VAL A 520 2.59 20.94 -30.40
C VAL A 520 2.00 20.78 -29.01
N HIS A 521 0.69 20.56 -28.95
CA HIS A 521 -0.05 20.36 -27.72
C HIS A 521 -0.74 18.99 -27.75
N LEU A 522 -0.61 18.23 -26.67
CA LEU A 522 -1.37 17.03 -26.39
C LEU A 522 -2.48 17.38 -25.41
N LEU A 523 -3.71 17.12 -25.81
CA LEU A 523 -4.92 17.34 -25.04
C LEU A 523 -5.62 15.99 -24.80
N GLN A 524 -6.29 15.86 -23.66
CA GLN A 524 -7.13 14.71 -23.32
C GLN A 524 -8.58 15.15 -23.25
N VAL A 525 -9.48 14.38 -23.85
CA VAL A 525 -10.94 14.57 -23.70
C VAL A 525 -11.31 14.49 -22.21
N PHE A 526 -12.04 15.50 -21.72
CA PHE A 526 -12.50 15.60 -20.33
C PHE A 526 -14.01 15.35 -20.24
N ASP A 527 -14.81 16.05 -21.06
CA ASP A 527 -16.26 15.85 -21.21
C ASP A 527 -16.65 15.86 -22.71
N ASP A 528 -17.94 16.00 -23.07
CA ASP A 528 -18.42 16.05 -24.47
C ASP A 528 -18.02 17.32 -25.26
N LYS A 529 -17.45 18.34 -24.60
CA LYS A 529 -17.16 19.68 -25.15
C LYS A 529 -15.80 20.25 -24.73
N SER A 530 -15.20 19.76 -23.65
CA SER A 530 -13.94 20.28 -23.11
C SER A 530 -12.81 19.24 -23.04
N CYS A 531 -11.58 19.73 -23.06
CA CYS A 531 -10.37 18.91 -22.95
C CYS A 531 -9.31 19.59 -22.07
N THR A 532 -8.49 18.80 -21.39
CA THR A 532 -7.39 19.27 -20.54
C THR A 532 -6.03 19.17 -21.25
N SER A 533 -5.07 20.01 -20.87
CA SER A 533 -3.70 19.99 -21.42
C SER A 533 -2.84 18.93 -20.72
N VAL A 534 -2.37 17.92 -21.46
CA VAL A 534 -1.55 16.80 -20.92
C VAL A 534 -0.07 16.96 -21.23
N LEU A 535 0.31 17.74 -22.25
CA LEU A 535 1.69 18.14 -22.54
C LEU A 535 1.72 19.22 -23.64
N SER A 536 2.60 20.23 -23.57
CA SER A 536 2.92 21.09 -24.73
C SER A 536 4.43 21.19 -24.98
N LYS A 537 4.84 21.37 -26.24
CA LYS A 537 6.23 21.58 -26.65
C LYS A 537 6.46 23.00 -27.17
N ARG A 538 7.11 23.81 -26.31
CA ARG A 538 7.57 25.22 -26.45
C ARG A 538 6.76 26.19 -25.61
N ASP A 539 5.45 26.28 -25.86
CA ASP A 539 4.60 27.27 -25.21
C ASP A 539 3.19 26.70 -24.95
N THR A 540 2.81 26.61 -23.68
CA THR A 540 1.47 26.25 -23.21
C THR A 540 0.55 27.48 -23.16
N PHE A 541 1.09 28.70 -23.04
CA PHE A 541 0.28 29.91 -22.81
C PHE A 541 -0.51 30.37 -24.02
N SER A 542 -0.13 30.01 -25.25
CA SER A 542 -1.01 30.15 -26.42
C SER A 542 -2.39 29.54 -26.18
N LEU A 543 -2.50 28.43 -25.43
CA LEU A 543 -3.77 27.79 -25.06
C LEU A 543 -4.66 28.66 -24.14
N LYS A 544 -4.14 29.75 -23.53
CA LYS A 544 -4.97 30.73 -22.80
C LYS A 544 -6.12 31.29 -23.65
N THR A 545 -5.96 31.30 -24.98
CA THR A 545 -7.01 31.73 -25.92
C THR A 545 -8.14 30.71 -26.12
N MET A 546 -8.00 29.47 -25.61
CA MET A 546 -9.01 28.42 -25.68
C MET A 546 -9.73 28.16 -24.35
N ILE A 547 -9.31 28.77 -23.24
CA ILE A 547 -9.89 28.51 -21.92
C ILE A 547 -11.39 28.76 -21.93
N SER A 548 -12.16 27.81 -21.40
CA SER A 548 -13.60 27.93 -21.13
C SER A 548 -13.83 28.31 -19.68
N GLU A 549 -13.72 27.31 -18.80
CA GLU A 549 -14.15 27.34 -17.40
C GLU A 549 -13.17 26.46 -16.59
N GLU A 550 -13.06 26.73 -15.29
CA GLU A 550 -12.34 25.88 -14.35
C GLU A 550 -13.25 24.68 -14.00
N ALA A 551 -12.82 23.45 -14.30
CA ALA A 551 -13.60 22.25 -14.00
C ALA A 551 -13.09 21.60 -12.72
N CYS A 552 -14.01 21.34 -11.79
CA CYS A 552 -13.74 20.68 -10.53
C CYS A 552 -13.62 19.16 -10.72
N VAL A 553 -12.52 18.59 -10.23
CA VAL A 553 -12.27 17.15 -10.14
C VAL A 553 -12.27 16.77 -8.66
N ASP A 554 -12.97 15.70 -8.28
CA ASP A 554 -12.90 15.17 -6.91
C ASP A 554 -11.52 14.54 -6.63
N GLU A 555 -11.03 14.69 -5.41
CA GLU A 555 -9.76 14.14 -4.96
C GLU A 555 -9.57 12.63 -5.26
N MET A 556 -10.65 11.85 -5.17
CA MET A 556 -10.61 10.40 -5.47
C MET A 556 -10.44 10.11 -6.97
N GLU A 557 -10.76 11.08 -7.84
CA GLU A 557 -10.68 10.94 -9.30
C GLU A 557 -9.45 11.65 -9.92
N ILE A 558 -8.65 12.35 -9.12
CA ILE A 558 -7.46 13.11 -9.58
C ILE A 558 -6.54 12.26 -10.48
N PHE A 559 -6.21 11.02 -10.10
CA PHE A 559 -5.33 10.15 -10.90
C PHE A 559 -5.97 9.62 -12.21
N THR A 560 -7.27 9.81 -12.40
CA THR A 560 -8.00 9.45 -13.64
C THR A 560 -7.96 10.58 -14.66
N TYR A 561 -8.16 11.84 -14.22
CA TYR A 561 -8.25 13.01 -15.10
C TYR A 561 -6.93 13.78 -15.25
N LEU A 562 -6.04 13.76 -14.23
CA LEU A 562 -4.80 14.55 -14.18
C LEU A 562 -3.56 13.67 -14.38
N ASP A 563 -3.52 12.93 -15.49
CA ASP A 563 -2.43 11.99 -15.87
C ASP A 563 -1.14 12.69 -16.37
N HIS A 564 -1.01 14.01 -16.19
CA HIS A 564 0.18 14.77 -16.58
C HIS A 564 1.42 14.27 -15.81
N PRO A 565 2.61 14.12 -16.43
CA PRO A 565 3.84 13.69 -15.74
C PRO A 565 4.36 14.63 -14.64
N LEU A 566 3.72 15.78 -14.48
CA LEU A 566 4.09 16.89 -13.62
C LEU A 566 2.80 17.63 -13.26
N ASN A 567 2.51 17.86 -11.98
CA ASN A 567 1.32 18.60 -11.57
C ASN A 567 1.72 19.63 -10.51
N VAL A 568 1.11 20.81 -10.56
CA VAL A 568 1.41 21.95 -9.69
C VAL A 568 0.13 22.36 -8.99
N ILE A 569 0.12 22.34 -7.66
CA ILE A 569 -0.99 22.78 -6.82
C ILE A 569 -0.64 24.15 -6.23
N CYS A 570 -1.19 25.22 -6.81
CA CYS A 570 -1.09 26.59 -6.30
C CYS A 570 -2.40 26.97 -5.62
N SER A 571 -2.35 27.39 -4.36
CA SER A 571 -3.54 27.81 -3.60
C SER A 571 -3.15 28.65 -2.37
N PRO A 572 -4.09 29.34 -1.70
CA PRO A 572 -3.81 30.13 -0.51
C PRO A 572 -3.19 29.34 0.67
N PRO A 573 -2.55 30.02 1.64
CA PRO A 573 -2.12 29.44 2.90
C PRO A 573 -3.30 28.98 3.78
N GLY A 574 -3.53 27.66 3.85
CA GLY A 574 -4.59 27.07 4.69
C GLY A 574 -5.57 26.15 3.94
N MET A 575 -5.50 26.07 2.61
CA MET A 575 -6.35 25.17 1.81
C MET A 575 -6.10 23.67 2.04
N GLY A 576 -5.04 23.32 2.78
CA GLY A 576 -4.66 21.92 3.03
C GLY A 576 -3.86 21.29 1.90
N LYS A 577 -3.06 22.07 1.15
CA LYS A 577 -2.17 21.55 0.09
C LYS A 577 -1.32 20.36 0.54
N SER A 578 -0.68 20.47 1.70
CA SER A 578 0.13 19.41 2.31
C SER A 578 -0.72 18.25 2.87
N THR A 579 -2.03 18.45 3.09
CA THR A 579 -2.96 17.39 3.47
C THR A 579 -3.37 16.60 2.22
N LEU A 580 -3.77 17.29 1.15
CA LEU A 580 -4.02 16.72 -0.18
C LEU A 580 -2.78 15.97 -0.73
N ALA A 581 -1.57 16.49 -0.52
CA ALA A 581 -0.33 15.79 -0.86
C ALA A 581 -0.07 14.52 -0.01
N SER A 582 -0.54 14.47 1.24
CA SER A 582 -0.59 13.22 2.05
C SER A 582 -1.57 12.22 1.42
N THR A 583 -2.79 12.66 1.14
CA THR A 583 -3.85 11.79 0.64
C THR A 583 -3.53 11.27 -0.77
N LEU A 584 -3.02 12.09 -1.67
CA LEU A 584 -2.55 11.66 -3.00
C LEU A 584 -1.33 10.72 -2.92
N ASN A 585 -0.46 10.89 -1.92
CA ASN A 585 0.62 9.93 -1.64
C ASN A 585 0.05 8.58 -1.18
N SER A 586 -0.94 8.57 -0.29
CA SER A 586 -1.65 7.36 0.17
C SER A 586 -2.56 6.71 -0.88
N ASN A 587 -3.14 7.49 -1.80
CA ASN A 587 -4.03 7.01 -2.87
C ASN A 587 -3.30 6.81 -4.21
N CYS A 588 -1.97 7.00 -4.23
CA CYS A 588 -1.11 6.78 -5.40
C CYS A 588 -1.32 5.37 -5.99
N PRO A 589 -1.46 5.20 -7.32
CA PRO A 589 -1.69 3.89 -7.94
C PRO A 589 -0.73 2.80 -7.43
N SER A 590 -1.29 1.70 -6.90
CA SER A 590 -0.57 0.69 -6.11
C SER A 590 0.63 0.02 -6.80
N ASN A 591 0.76 0.15 -8.12
CA ASN A 591 1.85 -0.39 -8.92
C ASN A 591 3.03 0.59 -9.15
N TYR A 592 3.00 1.75 -8.50
CA TYR A 592 4.08 2.75 -8.41
C TYR A 592 4.58 2.87 -6.96
N TRP A 593 5.85 3.22 -6.76
CA TRP A 593 6.35 3.71 -5.47
C TRP A 593 6.06 5.21 -5.34
N SER A 594 5.75 5.69 -4.13
CA SER A 594 5.60 7.12 -3.85
C SER A 594 6.69 7.61 -2.89
N VAL A 595 7.16 8.84 -3.13
CA VAL A 595 8.19 9.51 -2.33
C VAL A 595 7.66 10.89 -2.00
N ARG A 596 7.54 11.22 -0.71
CA ARG A 596 7.12 12.54 -0.26
C ARG A 596 8.31 13.30 0.30
N VAL A 597 8.54 14.50 -0.22
CA VAL A 597 9.66 15.36 0.14
C VAL A 597 9.12 16.69 0.62
N ASN A 598 9.31 17.03 1.89
CA ASN A 598 9.03 18.39 2.39
C ASN A 598 10.26 19.28 2.14
N LEU A 599 10.19 20.15 1.15
CA LEU A 599 11.35 20.85 0.58
C LEU A 599 12.12 21.70 1.60
N ILE A 600 11.44 22.25 2.62
CA ILE A 600 12.06 23.02 3.70
C ILE A 600 13.16 22.23 4.46
N ASN A 601 12.96 20.91 4.63
CA ASN A 601 13.90 20.02 5.31
C ASN A 601 15.19 19.81 4.49
N HIS A 602 15.09 19.95 3.16
CA HIS A 602 16.17 19.66 2.22
C HIS A 602 16.83 20.91 1.62
N LYS A 603 16.49 22.13 2.11
CA LYS A 603 17.07 23.41 1.66
C LYS A 603 18.61 23.39 1.60
N ARG A 604 19.27 22.70 2.54
CA ARG A 604 20.74 22.53 2.57
C ARG A 604 21.30 21.65 1.45
N VAL A 605 20.54 20.67 0.95
CA VAL A 605 20.94 19.79 -0.16
C VAL A 605 20.78 20.55 -1.48
N LEU A 606 19.62 21.18 -1.67
CA LEU A 606 19.30 22.00 -2.85
C LEU A 606 20.29 23.17 -3.05
N LYS A 607 20.87 23.73 -1.98
CA LYS A 607 21.92 24.77 -2.06
C LYS A 607 23.35 24.28 -2.32
N LYS A 608 23.64 22.99 -2.13
CA LYS A 608 25.04 22.49 -2.05
C LYS A 608 25.40 21.41 -3.05
N GLU A 609 24.44 20.62 -3.51
CA GLU A 609 24.70 19.51 -4.43
C GLU A 609 24.26 19.87 -5.85
N PRO A 610 25.18 20.17 -6.78
CA PRO A 610 24.83 20.48 -8.17
C PRO A 610 24.39 19.26 -8.99
N ASP A 611 24.64 18.02 -8.54
CA ASP A 611 24.26 16.81 -9.27
C ASP A 611 22.83 16.35 -8.95
N TYR A 612 21.92 16.58 -9.89
CA TYR A 612 20.53 16.14 -9.83
C TYR A 612 20.35 14.64 -9.52
N ASN A 613 21.27 13.77 -9.95
CA ASN A 613 21.16 12.33 -9.67
C ASN A 613 21.38 12.03 -8.19
N LYS A 614 22.26 12.78 -7.51
CA LYS A 614 22.48 12.64 -6.07
C LYS A 614 21.34 13.20 -5.25
N ILE A 615 20.72 14.31 -5.69
CA ILE A 615 19.49 14.84 -5.05
C ILE A 615 18.36 13.82 -5.18
N LEU A 616 18.16 13.26 -6.38
CA LEU A 616 17.17 12.20 -6.64
C LEU A 616 17.43 10.97 -5.75
N HIS A 617 18.68 10.52 -5.64
CA HIS A 617 19.05 9.40 -4.77
C HIS A 617 18.80 9.72 -3.28
N HIS A 618 19.17 10.92 -2.83
CA HIS A 618 18.94 11.38 -1.46
C HIS A 618 17.45 11.35 -1.07
N PHE A 619 16.54 11.74 -1.97
CA PHE A 619 15.09 11.67 -1.72
C PHE A 619 14.52 10.24 -1.71
N VAL A 620 15.23 9.24 -2.24
CA VAL A 620 14.77 7.84 -2.30
C VAL A 620 15.33 6.99 -1.14
N GLN A 621 16.35 7.46 -0.42
CA GLN A 621 17.00 6.74 0.68
C GLN A 621 16.34 6.98 2.05
N GLU A 622 15.39 6.12 2.43
CA GLU A 622 14.70 6.22 3.74
C GLU A 622 14.53 4.91 4.52
N GLU A 623 14.87 3.74 3.96
CA GLU A 623 14.59 2.43 4.61
C GLU A 623 15.73 1.42 4.40
N GLU A 624 15.98 0.61 5.43
CA GLU A 624 17.05 -0.40 5.53
C GLU A 624 16.65 -1.81 5.06
N ASP A 625 15.35 -2.11 4.96
CA ASP A 625 14.86 -3.46 4.63
C ASP A 625 15.36 -3.94 3.24
N PRO A 626 16.04 -5.10 3.13
CA PRO A 626 16.62 -5.55 1.86
C PRO A 626 15.63 -5.87 0.75
N LEU A 627 14.38 -6.22 1.06
CA LEU A 627 13.32 -6.45 0.07
C LEU A 627 12.78 -5.11 -0.43
N VAL A 628 12.52 -4.17 0.49
CA VAL A 628 12.09 -2.81 0.14
C VAL A 628 13.14 -2.10 -0.70
N VAL A 629 14.42 -2.16 -0.32
CA VAL A 629 15.53 -1.58 -1.07
C VAL A 629 15.56 -2.11 -2.51
N LYS A 630 15.36 -3.42 -2.73
CA LYS A 630 15.31 -4.02 -4.07
C LYS A 630 14.09 -3.57 -4.87
N ILE A 631 12.88 -3.64 -4.30
CA ILE A 631 11.63 -3.27 -4.99
C ILE A 631 11.60 -1.77 -5.31
N ARG A 632 12.05 -0.91 -4.40
CA ARG A 632 12.22 0.53 -4.62
C ARG A 632 13.24 0.81 -5.73
N SER A 633 14.36 0.08 -5.78
CA SER A 633 15.36 0.21 -6.85
C SER A 633 14.83 -0.24 -8.21
N MET A 634 14.11 -1.37 -8.26
CA MET A 634 13.42 -1.87 -9.46
C MET A 634 12.41 -0.85 -9.98
N LEU A 635 11.57 -0.27 -9.12
CA LEU A 635 10.57 0.73 -9.52
C LEU A 635 11.23 2.05 -9.96
N LEU A 636 12.35 2.44 -9.33
CA LEU A 636 13.16 3.59 -9.74
C LEU A 636 13.79 3.40 -11.12
N GLN A 637 14.31 2.21 -11.42
CA GLN A 637 14.84 1.87 -12.76
C GLN A 637 13.72 1.87 -13.81
N ASN A 638 12.59 1.22 -13.50
CA ASN A 638 11.41 1.09 -14.38
C ASN A 638 10.51 2.34 -14.42
N LYS A 639 10.99 3.49 -13.91
CA LYS A 639 10.32 4.80 -13.96
C LYS A 639 8.94 4.86 -13.28
N ARG A 640 8.69 3.94 -12.35
CA ARG A 640 7.45 3.81 -11.57
C ARG A 640 7.53 4.52 -10.22
N MET A 641 7.90 5.80 -10.25
CA MET A 641 7.97 6.67 -9.06
C MET A 641 7.02 7.87 -9.21
N TYR A 642 6.31 8.21 -8.13
CA TYR A 642 5.73 9.52 -7.89
C TYR A 642 6.54 10.28 -6.85
N PHE A 643 6.87 11.54 -7.13
CA PHE A 643 7.50 12.46 -6.19
C PHE A 643 6.53 13.57 -5.79
N PHE A 644 6.17 13.66 -4.51
CA PHE A 644 5.33 14.71 -3.93
C PHE A 644 6.22 15.74 -3.22
N LEU A 645 6.49 16.85 -3.89
CA LEU A 645 7.37 17.93 -3.45
C LEU A 645 6.53 19.02 -2.76
N ASP A 646 6.49 18.96 -1.43
CA ASP A 646 5.66 19.81 -0.59
C ASP A 646 6.42 21.09 -0.20
N GLY A 647 5.80 22.26 -0.36
CA GLY A 647 6.32 23.55 0.12
C GLY A 647 7.38 24.21 -0.74
N LEU A 648 7.15 24.39 -2.06
CA LEU A 648 8.08 25.13 -2.92
C LEU A 648 8.20 26.62 -2.55
N ASP A 649 7.18 27.17 -1.88
CA ASP A 649 7.21 28.52 -1.28
C ASP A 649 7.95 28.59 0.08
N GLU A 650 8.43 27.47 0.61
CA GLU A 650 9.08 27.41 1.93
C GLU A 650 10.60 27.22 1.86
N ILE A 651 11.20 27.20 0.66
CA ILE A 651 12.65 27.24 0.47
C ILE A 651 13.14 28.66 0.16
N ASP A 652 14.39 28.95 0.52
CA ASP A 652 15.04 30.23 0.24
C ASP A 652 14.91 30.60 -1.26
N SER A 653 14.62 31.87 -1.58
CA SER A 653 14.23 32.29 -2.93
C SER A 653 15.32 32.14 -4.00
N ASP A 654 16.59 32.12 -3.60
CA ASP A 654 17.74 31.78 -4.45
C ASP A 654 17.78 30.31 -4.87
N CYS A 655 17.09 29.40 -4.16
CA CYS A 655 16.94 28.00 -4.56
C CYS A 655 15.89 27.79 -5.65
N ILE A 656 14.86 28.63 -5.74
CA ILE A 656 13.65 28.33 -6.53
C ILE A 656 13.98 28.02 -8.00
N PRO A 657 14.84 28.79 -8.71
CA PRO A 657 15.22 28.45 -10.09
C PRO A 657 15.93 27.09 -10.21
N PHE A 658 16.82 26.76 -9.28
CA PHE A 658 17.53 25.47 -9.28
C PHE A 658 16.60 24.29 -8.96
N ALA A 659 15.67 24.48 -8.02
CA ALA A 659 14.64 23.49 -7.71
C ALA A 659 13.72 23.24 -8.92
N LEU A 660 13.35 24.29 -9.66
CA LEU A 660 12.56 24.18 -10.88
C LEU A 660 13.32 23.46 -12.01
N GLU A 661 14.61 23.73 -12.22
CA GLU A 661 15.44 22.96 -13.17
C GLU A 661 15.60 21.49 -12.76
N PHE A 662 15.79 21.21 -11.47
CA PHE A 662 15.82 19.84 -10.94
C PHE A 662 14.47 19.11 -11.16
N ILE A 663 13.34 19.80 -10.98
CA ILE A 663 12.00 19.30 -11.31
C ILE A 663 11.89 18.98 -12.80
N LYS A 664 12.30 19.90 -13.69
CA LYS A 664 12.33 19.65 -15.15
C LYS A 664 13.18 18.41 -15.45
N HIS A 665 14.32 18.24 -14.79
CA HIS A 665 15.18 17.07 -14.94
C HIS A 665 14.48 15.76 -14.54
N ILE A 666 13.86 15.68 -13.34
CA ILE A 666 13.09 14.49 -12.90
C ILE A 666 12.03 14.08 -13.95
N VAL A 667 11.30 15.06 -14.48
CA VAL A 667 10.24 14.82 -15.48
C VAL A 667 10.83 14.37 -16.83
N THR A 668 11.99 14.90 -17.25
CA THR A 668 12.71 14.38 -18.44
C THR A 668 13.22 12.96 -18.25
N LEU A 669 13.49 12.53 -17.02
CA LEU A 669 13.81 11.13 -16.67
C LEU A 669 12.58 10.22 -16.60
N HIS A 670 11.39 10.70 -16.99
CA HIS A 670 10.09 10.01 -17.06
C HIS A 670 9.46 9.62 -15.72
N TYR A 671 9.89 10.21 -14.60
CA TYR A 671 9.18 10.07 -13.32
C TYR A 671 7.98 11.03 -13.26
N ARG A 672 7.02 10.73 -12.37
CA ARG A 672 5.85 11.58 -12.13
C ARG A 672 6.10 12.50 -10.93
N VAL A 673 5.73 13.78 -11.05
CA VAL A 673 6.00 14.79 -10.01
C VAL A 673 4.71 15.55 -9.66
N TRP A 674 4.49 15.80 -8.38
CA TRP A 674 3.49 16.71 -7.84
C TRP A 674 4.19 17.77 -6.99
N ILE A 675 3.79 19.03 -7.10
CA ILE A 675 4.39 20.16 -6.37
C ILE A 675 3.30 20.92 -5.65
N THR A 676 3.51 21.35 -4.41
CA THR A 676 2.65 22.33 -3.73
C THR A 676 3.34 23.69 -3.61
N SER A 677 2.58 24.78 -3.82
CA SER A 677 3.08 26.14 -3.66
C SER A 677 1.99 27.17 -3.31
N ARG A 678 2.38 28.39 -2.95
CA ARG A 678 1.48 29.56 -2.83
C ARG A 678 1.28 30.22 -4.21
N GLU A 679 0.22 31.02 -4.30
CA GLU A 679 -0.19 31.71 -5.53
C GLU A 679 0.80 32.80 -5.96
N ASN A 680 1.58 33.38 -5.04
CA ASN A 680 2.63 34.35 -5.39
C ASN A 680 3.74 33.77 -6.28
N LEU A 681 3.90 32.44 -6.31
CA LEU A 681 4.81 31.74 -7.21
C LEU A 681 4.10 31.16 -8.44
N GLU A 682 2.77 31.25 -8.54
CA GLU A 682 1.97 30.62 -9.61
C GLU A 682 2.47 31.00 -11.00
N GLN A 683 2.69 32.29 -11.26
CA GLN A 683 3.14 32.78 -12.57
C GLN A 683 4.55 32.27 -12.92
N ILE A 684 5.46 32.24 -11.95
CA ILE A 684 6.86 31.78 -12.11
C ILE A 684 6.88 30.27 -12.39
N VAL A 685 6.17 29.49 -11.57
CA VAL A 685 6.11 28.03 -11.70
C VAL A 685 5.43 27.64 -13.01
N SER A 686 4.33 28.31 -13.38
CA SER A 686 3.65 28.11 -14.67
C SER A 686 4.57 28.42 -15.85
N HIS A 687 5.32 29.52 -15.79
CA HIS A 687 6.24 29.94 -16.85
C HIS A 687 7.36 28.92 -17.04
N GLU A 688 8.08 28.63 -15.96
CA GLU A 688 9.27 27.78 -16.01
C GLU A 688 8.96 26.32 -16.33
N LEU A 689 7.87 25.79 -15.78
CA LEU A 689 7.45 24.40 -16.03
C LEU A 689 6.57 24.26 -17.26
N ASN A 690 6.19 25.38 -17.91
CA ASN A 690 5.33 25.44 -19.09
C ASN A 690 4.02 24.65 -18.91
N ILE A 691 3.35 24.87 -17.77
CA ILE A 691 2.16 24.12 -17.33
C ILE A 691 1.08 25.07 -16.79
N PHE A 692 -0.18 24.63 -16.80
CA PHE A 692 -1.24 25.27 -16.03
C PHE A 692 -1.30 24.71 -14.60
N PRO A 693 -1.41 25.56 -13.58
CA PRO A 693 -1.53 25.13 -12.20
C PRO A 693 -2.96 24.68 -11.90
N ILE A 694 -3.07 23.78 -10.93
CA ILE A 694 -4.30 23.27 -10.31
C ILE A 694 -4.53 24.07 -9.03
N LYS A 695 -5.77 24.42 -8.70
CA LYS A 695 -6.12 25.03 -7.41
C LYS A 695 -6.94 24.06 -6.57
N ILE A 696 -6.95 24.28 -5.26
CA ILE A 696 -7.86 23.60 -4.32
C ILE A 696 -9.06 24.52 -4.13
N GLU A 697 -10.26 23.98 -4.33
CA GLU A 697 -11.50 24.73 -4.15
C GLU A 697 -11.82 25.00 -2.68
N GLU A 698 -12.64 26.02 -2.45
CA GLU A 698 -13.27 26.24 -1.15
C GLU A 698 -14.29 25.14 -0.84
N LEU A 699 -14.38 24.78 0.45
CA LEU A 699 -15.36 23.81 0.94
C LEU A 699 -16.79 24.33 0.72
N THR A 700 -17.68 23.52 0.17
CA THR A 700 -19.10 23.89 0.05
C THR A 700 -19.78 23.98 1.42
N ASP A 701 -20.91 24.68 1.52
CA ASP A 701 -21.68 24.78 2.75
C ASP A 701 -22.02 23.40 3.35
N GLU A 702 -22.27 22.38 2.51
CA GLU A 702 -22.52 20.99 2.91
C GLU A 702 -21.26 20.35 3.50
N GLN A 703 -20.12 20.47 2.83
CA GLN A 703 -18.83 19.96 3.30
C GLN A 703 -18.41 20.61 4.63
N GLN A 704 -18.62 21.92 4.76
CA GLN A 704 -18.37 22.66 5.99
C GLN A 704 -19.24 22.14 7.15
N LYS A 705 -20.55 21.95 6.92
CA LYS A 705 -21.50 21.45 7.94
C LYS A 705 -21.16 20.02 8.37
N ALA A 706 -20.88 19.13 7.41
CA ALA A 706 -20.49 17.75 7.69
C ALA A 706 -19.25 17.68 8.59
N TYR A 707 -18.23 18.50 8.32
CA TYR A 707 -17.02 18.58 9.15
C TYR A 707 -17.28 19.13 10.56
N ILE A 708 -18.15 20.15 10.70
CA ILE A 708 -18.54 20.65 12.03
C ILE A 708 -19.25 19.54 12.82
N GLN A 709 -20.13 18.77 12.16
CA GLN A 709 -20.84 17.63 12.78
C GLN A 709 -19.87 16.53 13.21
N GLU A 710 -19.06 16.01 12.28
CA GLU A 710 -18.08 14.94 12.54
C GLU A 710 -17.10 15.30 13.66
N ARG A 711 -16.63 16.55 13.70
CA ARG A 711 -15.64 17.01 14.67
C ARG A 711 -16.21 17.26 16.06
N LEU A 712 -17.48 17.67 16.17
CA LEU A 712 -18.09 18.03 17.46
C LEU A 712 -18.91 16.89 18.10
N GLN A 713 -19.30 15.85 17.36
CA GLN A 713 -20.12 14.72 17.85
C GLN A 713 -19.61 14.03 19.12
N ASN A 714 -18.29 14.05 19.35
CA ASN A 714 -17.67 13.43 20.52
C ASN A 714 -17.82 14.24 21.83
N LEU A 715 -18.22 15.52 21.76
CA LEU A 715 -18.38 16.41 22.92
C LEU A 715 -19.77 17.04 23.06
N TYR A 716 -20.60 16.99 22.03
CA TYR A 716 -21.89 17.70 21.95
C TYR A 716 -22.97 16.80 21.33
N GLN A 717 -24.21 16.99 21.74
CA GLN A 717 -25.38 16.36 21.14
C GLN A 717 -25.71 17.00 19.78
N GLU A 718 -26.36 16.26 18.89
CA GLU A 718 -26.68 16.69 17.51
C GLU A 718 -27.36 18.08 17.46
N HIS A 719 -28.35 18.32 18.33
CA HIS A 719 -29.04 19.61 18.44
C HIS A 719 -28.18 20.76 18.99
N GLU A 720 -27.17 20.46 19.83
CA GLU A 720 -26.20 21.47 20.27
C GLU A 720 -25.26 21.85 19.10
N ILE A 721 -24.89 20.87 18.27
CA ILE A 721 -24.03 21.07 17.11
C ILE A 721 -24.75 21.86 16.01
N GLU A 722 -26.03 21.60 15.79
CA GLU A 722 -26.87 22.42 14.91
C GLU A 722 -26.91 23.88 15.38
N GLN A 723 -27.11 24.12 16.69
CA GLN A 723 -27.08 25.48 17.25
C GLN A 723 -25.71 26.15 17.11
N ILE A 724 -24.61 25.43 17.35
CA ILE A 724 -23.23 25.93 17.15
C ILE A 724 -23.01 26.29 15.67
N THR A 725 -23.42 25.41 14.76
CA THR A 725 -23.31 25.61 13.30
C THR A 725 -24.09 26.86 12.86
N ASN A 726 -25.35 26.99 13.26
CA ASN A 726 -26.18 28.14 12.95
C ASN A 726 -25.62 29.45 13.53
N LYS A 727 -25.04 29.42 14.74
CA LYS A 727 -24.32 30.57 15.32
C LYS A 727 -23.07 30.98 14.54
N ILE A 728 -22.29 30.01 14.06
CA ILE A 728 -21.10 30.25 13.22
C ILE A 728 -21.51 30.92 11.89
N TYR A 729 -22.48 30.33 11.17
CA TYR A 729 -22.94 30.85 9.88
C TYR A 729 -23.54 32.25 10.01
N THR A 730 -24.42 32.49 11.00
CA THR A 730 -25.04 33.80 11.25
C THR A 730 -23.99 34.90 11.48
N ASN A 731 -22.89 34.58 12.18
CA ASN A 731 -21.77 35.50 12.42
C ASN A 731 -21.01 35.88 11.14
N VAL A 732 -20.81 34.92 10.23
CA VAL A 732 -20.03 35.10 9.00
C VAL A 732 -20.86 35.76 7.89
N ASP A 733 -22.15 35.46 7.83
CA ASP A 733 -23.11 36.08 6.90
C ASP A 733 -23.28 37.58 7.11
N ILE A 734 -23.23 38.04 8.36
CA ILE A 734 -23.36 39.46 8.72
C ILE A 734 -22.26 40.34 8.10
N VAL A 735 -21.10 39.74 7.77
CA VAL A 735 -19.97 40.41 7.09
C VAL A 735 -19.82 39.92 5.63
N ASN A 736 -20.87 39.32 5.05
CA ASN A 736 -20.90 38.76 3.69
C ASN A 736 -19.72 37.81 3.35
N SER A 737 -19.18 37.11 4.34
CA SER A 737 -17.82 36.53 4.27
C SER A 737 -17.79 35.00 4.24
N ARG A 738 -18.74 34.33 3.58
CA ARG A 738 -18.89 32.86 3.59
C ARG A 738 -17.61 32.11 3.21
N HIS A 739 -16.86 32.64 2.24
CA HIS A 739 -15.52 32.19 1.82
C HIS A 739 -14.54 31.92 2.98
N LEU A 740 -14.68 32.65 4.09
CA LEU A 740 -13.91 32.46 5.32
C LEU A 740 -13.97 31.02 5.87
N LEU A 741 -15.15 30.39 5.82
CA LEU A 741 -15.36 29.02 6.29
C LEU A 741 -15.03 27.98 5.22
N GLY A 742 -14.99 28.39 3.95
CA GLY A 742 -14.55 27.59 2.81
C GLY A 742 -13.08 27.15 2.89
N VAL A 743 -12.24 27.82 3.69
CA VAL A 743 -10.84 27.45 3.89
C VAL A 743 -10.68 26.44 5.05
N PRO A 744 -10.23 25.19 4.81
CA PRO A 744 -10.15 24.13 5.83
C PRO A 744 -9.41 24.50 7.13
N LEU A 745 -8.30 25.23 7.05
CA LEU A 745 -7.57 25.68 8.25
C LEU A 745 -8.40 26.67 9.11
N GLN A 746 -9.23 27.50 8.48
CA GLN A 746 -10.09 28.43 9.21
C GLN A 746 -11.21 27.68 9.91
N LEU A 747 -11.90 26.79 9.20
CA LEU A 747 -12.94 25.92 9.74
C LEU A 747 -12.43 25.04 10.89
N PHE A 748 -11.22 24.48 10.75
CA PHE A 748 -10.50 23.79 11.83
C PHE A 748 -10.33 24.70 13.04
N MET A 749 -9.80 25.91 12.88
CA MET A 749 -9.50 26.79 14.02
C MET A 749 -10.76 27.39 14.67
N VAL A 750 -11.86 27.53 13.93
CA VAL A 750 -13.18 27.88 14.49
C VAL A 750 -13.74 26.74 15.34
N THR A 751 -13.79 25.51 14.80
CA THR A 751 -14.27 24.33 15.53
C THR A 751 -13.40 23.97 16.74
N GLU A 752 -12.08 24.16 16.65
CA GLU A 752 -11.12 23.99 17.73
C GLU A 752 -11.43 24.86 18.96
N ASN A 753 -12.07 26.03 18.77
CA ASN A 753 -12.49 26.89 19.88
C ASN A 753 -13.68 26.31 20.66
N PHE A 754 -14.56 25.55 20.00
CA PHE A 754 -15.68 24.85 20.63
C PHE A 754 -15.23 23.57 21.34
N LEU A 755 -14.18 22.90 20.84
CA LEU A 755 -13.55 21.77 21.53
C LEU A 755 -12.84 22.22 22.82
N ASN A 756 -11.93 23.20 22.74
CA ASN A 756 -11.06 23.56 23.87
C ASN A 756 -11.76 24.40 24.96
N ASN A 757 -12.80 25.16 24.62
CA ASN A 757 -13.42 26.13 25.53
C ASN A 757 -14.89 25.79 25.83
N LYS A 758 -15.27 24.50 25.96
CA LYS A 758 -16.66 24.09 26.19
C LYS A 758 -17.38 24.92 27.27
N HIS A 759 -16.71 25.19 28.40
CA HIS A 759 -17.22 26.05 29.47
C HIS A 759 -17.59 27.49 29.01
N LEU A 760 -16.84 28.12 28.10
CA LEU A 760 -17.22 29.44 27.56
C LEU A 760 -18.51 29.38 26.72
N TRP A 761 -18.88 28.20 26.21
CA TRP A 761 -20.08 27.99 25.39
C TRP A 761 -21.27 27.44 26.17
N THR A 762 -21.03 26.71 27.26
CA THR A 762 -22.08 26.10 28.11
C THR A 762 -22.33 26.82 29.44
N GLU A 763 -21.39 27.64 29.92
CA GLU A 763 -21.45 28.29 31.25
C GLU A 763 -21.38 29.82 31.19
N SER A 764 -21.09 30.44 30.03
CA SER A 764 -21.06 31.90 29.92
C SER A 764 -22.38 32.48 29.39
N ASP A 765 -22.83 33.59 29.98
CA ASP A 765 -23.97 34.39 29.50
C ASP A 765 -23.69 35.11 28.16
N GLN A 766 -22.62 34.76 27.42
CA GLN A 766 -22.33 35.34 26.11
C GLN A 766 -23.17 34.65 25.02
N GLU A 767 -24.46 34.97 25.00
CA GLU A 767 -25.42 34.46 24.01
C GLU A 767 -25.00 34.78 22.56
N ILE A 768 -24.25 35.87 22.37
CA ILE A 768 -23.69 36.32 21.11
C ILE A 768 -22.22 35.88 21.01
N PHE A 769 -21.97 34.88 20.15
CA PHE A 769 -20.65 34.61 19.57
C PHE A 769 -20.21 35.80 18.73
N VAL A 770 -18.91 36.13 18.71
CA VAL A 770 -18.41 37.39 18.13
C VAL A 770 -17.26 37.15 17.15
N LEU A 771 -17.41 37.59 15.90
CA LEU A 771 -16.41 37.41 14.84
C LEU A 771 -15.00 37.94 15.20
N THR A 772 -14.89 39.06 15.92
CA THR A 772 -13.61 39.63 16.34
C THR A 772 -12.86 38.73 17.33
N LYS A 773 -13.58 38.00 18.20
CA LYS A 773 -13.01 36.96 19.08
C LYS A 773 -12.50 35.78 18.27
N MET A 774 -13.21 35.37 17.21
CA MET A 774 -12.75 34.32 16.28
C MET A 774 -11.40 34.68 15.65
N TYR A 775 -11.29 35.89 15.09
CA TYR A 775 -10.04 36.38 14.48
C TYR A 775 -8.90 36.52 15.50
N LYS A 776 -9.16 37.06 16.69
CA LYS A 776 -8.19 37.18 17.78
C LYS A 776 -7.58 35.83 18.15
N ILE A 777 -8.41 34.80 18.34
CA ILE A 777 -7.95 33.45 18.67
C ILE A 777 -7.27 32.79 17.46
N PHE A 778 -7.77 33.02 16.23
CA PHE A 778 -7.17 32.52 14.99
C PHE A 778 -5.73 33.02 14.79
N PHE A 779 -5.49 34.33 14.89
CA PHE A 779 -4.14 34.89 14.72
C PHE A 779 -3.20 34.50 15.88
N GLN A 780 -3.70 34.41 17.12
CA GLN A 780 -2.94 33.84 18.24
C GLN A 780 -2.57 32.36 18.00
N GLY A 781 -3.50 31.57 17.43
CA GLY A 781 -3.26 30.19 17.03
C GLY A 781 -2.21 30.05 15.93
N LYS A 782 -2.25 30.91 14.89
CA LYS A 782 -1.22 30.97 13.84
C LYS A 782 0.15 31.34 14.42
N LYS A 783 0.23 32.37 15.27
CA LYS A 783 1.44 32.76 16.03
C LYS A 783 2.00 31.55 16.79
N LYS A 784 1.16 30.84 17.56
CA LYS A 784 1.53 29.61 18.30
C LYS A 784 1.95 28.44 17.41
N HIS A 785 1.40 28.30 16.21
CA HIS A 785 1.79 27.26 15.26
C HIS A 785 3.18 27.53 14.65
N GLN A 786 3.46 28.75 14.21
CA GLN A 786 4.76 29.07 13.59
C GLN A 786 5.94 28.97 14.57
N TYR A 787 5.75 29.38 15.84
CA TYR A 787 6.75 29.12 16.90
C TYR A 787 7.10 27.63 17.04
N ARG A 788 6.12 26.73 16.87
CA ARG A 788 6.33 25.27 16.93
C ARG A 788 7.02 24.72 15.68
N LYS A 789 6.74 25.28 14.50
CA LYS A 789 7.34 24.85 13.22
C LYS A 789 8.81 25.23 13.09
N LEU A 790 9.18 26.44 13.54
CA LEU A 790 10.53 26.99 13.36
C LEU A 790 11.40 26.93 14.63
N GLY A 791 10.80 26.71 15.81
CA GLY A 791 11.51 26.73 17.09
C GLY A 791 11.87 28.16 17.53
N VAL A 792 11.86 28.40 18.85
CA VAL A 792 11.94 29.76 19.43
C VAL A 792 13.10 30.57 18.87
N HIS A 793 14.33 30.06 18.96
CA HIS A 793 15.51 30.79 18.51
C HIS A 793 15.66 30.90 16.98
N GLU A 794 15.22 29.93 16.16
CA GLU A 794 15.30 30.12 14.69
C GLU A 794 14.23 31.11 14.22
N TYR A 795 13.05 31.11 14.85
CA TYR A 795 11.98 32.08 14.60
C TYR A 795 12.39 33.51 14.98
N GLU A 796 12.92 33.72 16.19
CA GLU A 796 13.42 35.03 16.66
C GLU A 796 14.55 35.57 15.76
N ASN A 797 15.55 34.74 15.43
CA ASN A 797 16.66 35.15 14.57
C ASN A 797 16.25 35.42 13.11
N GLN A 798 15.22 34.73 12.58
CA GLN A 798 14.66 35.03 11.26
C GLN A 798 13.76 36.28 11.23
N LEU A 799 13.18 36.69 12.37
CA LEU A 799 12.28 37.84 12.46
C LEU A 799 12.99 39.15 12.79
N GLY A 800 14.03 39.11 13.65
CA GLY A 800 14.90 40.25 13.98
C GLY A 800 14.26 41.36 14.84
N PHE A 801 13.02 41.17 15.29
CA PHE A 801 12.23 42.11 16.09
C PHE A 801 11.28 41.36 17.03
N ASP A 802 10.73 42.09 18.01
CA ASP A 802 9.62 41.63 18.84
C ASP A 802 8.39 41.29 17.97
N ILE A 803 7.63 40.26 18.36
CA ILE A 803 6.49 39.74 17.60
C ILE A 803 5.27 40.66 17.75
N ASP A 804 5.14 41.38 18.86
CA ASP A 804 4.01 42.31 19.02
C ASP A 804 4.21 43.59 18.19
N LEU A 805 5.48 43.96 17.92
CA LEU A 805 5.85 44.96 16.91
C LEU A 805 5.49 44.52 15.48
N TYR A 806 5.54 43.21 15.18
CA TYR A 806 5.10 42.66 13.89
C TYR A 806 3.58 42.78 13.70
N LEU A 807 2.79 42.56 14.75
CA LEU A 807 1.32 42.72 14.67
C LEU A 807 0.95 44.17 14.34
N GLU A 808 1.60 45.15 14.97
CA GLU A 808 1.47 46.58 14.62
C GLU A 808 1.78 46.84 13.13
N GLN A 809 2.73 46.12 12.51
CA GLN A 809 3.00 46.29 11.08
C GLN A 809 1.92 45.69 10.17
N TYR A 810 1.28 44.57 10.55
CA TYR A 810 0.09 44.08 9.83
C TYR A 810 -1.07 45.05 10.00
N GLU A 811 -1.30 45.58 11.20
CA GLU A 811 -2.30 46.61 11.50
C GLU A 811 -2.15 47.85 10.61
N LEU A 812 -0.93 48.40 10.51
CA LEU A 812 -0.63 49.56 9.66
C LEU A 812 -0.78 49.29 8.15
N LEU A 813 -0.28 48.14 7.66
CA LEU A 813 -0.36 47.81 6.23
C LEU A 813 -1.77 47.36 5.80
N ALA A 814 -2.53 46.75 6.71
CA ALA A 814 -3.96 46.48 6.54
C ALA A 814 -4.77 47.77 6.41
N LEU A 815 -4.49 48.77 7.26
CA LEU A 815 -5.12 50.09 7.19
C LEU A 815 -4.83 50.80 5.85
N LYS A 816 -3.59 50.73 5.36
CA LYS A 816 -3.19 51.21 4.01
C LYS A 816 -3.83 50.41 2.85
N SER A 817 -4.28 49.18 3.10
CA SER A 817 -4.97 48.36 2.10
C SER A 817 -6.49 48.52 2.12
N CYS A 818 -7.08 48.88 3.26
CA CYS A 818 -8.54 49.04 3.40
C CYS A 818 -9.01 50.45 3.01
N LEU A 819 -8.19 51.47 3.22
CA LEU A 819 -8.49 52.86 2.91
C LEU A 819 -7.90 53.24 1.54
N ASP A 820 -8.58 54.10 0.78
CA ASP A 820 -7.93 54.74 -0.38
C ASP A 820 -6.90 55.77 0.07
N THR A 821 -5.98 56.13 -0.85
CA THR A 821 -4.90 57.07 -0.62
C THR A 821 -5.37 58.37 0.04
N THR A 822 -6.48 58.95 -0.42
CA THR A 822 -6.99 60.23 0.09
C THR A 822 -7.66 60.11 1.46
N THR A 823 -8.19 58.93 1.82
CA THR A 823 -8.66 58.64 3.17
C THR A 823 -7.48 58.33 4.12
N PHE A 824 -6.48 57.58 3.64
CA PHE A 824 -5.31 57.17 4.43
C PHE A 824 -4.39 58.34 4.78
N GLU A 825 -4.13 59.25 3.83
CA GLU A 825 -3.26 60.43 4.03
C GLU A 825 -3.73 61.32 5.20
N LYS A 826 -5.04 61.39 5.47
CA LYS A 826 -5.62 62.15 6.60
C LYS A 826 -5.10 61.72 7.98
N LEU A 827 -4.56 60.50 8.10
CA LEU A 827 -4.09 59.95 9.37
C LEU A 827 -2.66 60.40 9.74
N GLU A 828 -1.90 60.96 8.78
CA GLU A 828 -0.51 61.42 8.96
C GLU A 828 0.45 60.31 9.48
N ILE A 829 0.26 59.07 9.02
CA ILE A 829 1.03 57.89 9.45
C ILE A 829 2.36 57.80 8.68
N ASN A 830 3.48 57.73 9.40
CA ASN A 830 4.79 57.44 8.82
C ASN A 830 5.00 55.91 8.65
N LEU A 831 5.10 55.45 7.39
CA LEU A 831 5.30 54.05 7.00
C LEU A 831 6.78 53.64 6.77
N GLU A 832 7.77 54.52 6.99
CA GLU A 832 9.20 54.19 6.83
C GLU A 832 9.63 52.96 7.65
N LYS A 833 9.07 52.81 8.86
CA LYS A 833 9.30 51.64 9.73
C LYS A 833 8.78 50.34 9.09
N SER A 834 7.63 50.41 8.43
CA SER A 834 6.96 49.28 7.77
C SER A 834 7.63 48.87 6.46
N GLN A 835 8.44 49.74 5.84
CA GLN A 835 9.04 49.47 4.53
C GLN A 835 9.96 48.23 4.53
N LYS A 836 10.76 48.03 5.60
CA LYS A 836 11.58 46.81 5.77
C LYS A 836 10.75 45.54 5.87
N PHE A 837 9.58 45.62 6.49
CA PHE A 837 8.65 44.50 6.62
C PHE A 837 7.90 44.23 5.31
N LEU A 838 7.55 45.28 4.55
CA LEU A 838 6.92 45.16 3.24
C LEU A 838 7.84 44.48 2.20
N GLU A 839 9.14 44.80 2.18
CA GLU A 839 10.12 44.06 1.37
C GLU A 839 10.23 42.57 1.79
N LYS A 840 10.05 42.27 3.08
CA LYS A 840 9.99 40.88 3.56
C LYS A 840 8.72 40.17 3.09
N LEU A 841 7.55 40.84 3.12
CA LEU A 841 6.30 40.29 2.58
C LEU A 841 6.39 39.95 1.08
N LYS A 842 7.15 40.73 0.29
CA LYS A 842 7.45 40.39 -1.12
C LYS A 842 8.24 39.08 -1.27
N THR A 843 9.16 38.79 -0.34
CA THR A 843 9.92 37.51 -0.34
C THR A 843 9.14 36.33 0.26
N GLY A 844 8.16 36.60 1.12
CA GLY A 844 7.25 35.61 1.68
C GLY A 844 6.70 36.01 3.04
N ASP A 845 5.39 35.85 3.24
CA ASP A 845 4.73 36.14 4.50
C ASP A 845 5.02 35.05 5.58
N PRO A 846 5.59 35.42 6.74
CA PRO A 846 5.88 34.50 7.84
C PRO A 846 4.65 34.03 8.64
N ILE A 847 3.53 34.77 8.69
CA ILE A 847 2.32 34.33 9.41
C ILE A 847 1.33 33.59 8.48
N GLY A 848 1.40 33.84 7.18
CA GLY A 848 0.57 33.18 6.16
C GLY A 848 -0.87 33.68 6.19
N ILE A 849 -1.05 34.99 6.27
CA ILE A 849 -2.31 35.77 6.23
C ILE A 849 -2.31 36.80 5.09
N VAL A 850 -1.16 37.00 4.44
CA VAL A 850 -0.90 37.80 3.24
C VAL A 850 -0.58 36.86 2.08
N SER A 851 -1.24 37.08 0.94
CA SER A 851 -1.07 36.31 -0.30
C SER A 851 -0.06 36.95 -1.25
N GLY A 852 0.12 38.28 -1.18
CA GLY A 852 1.09 39.00 -2.00
C GLY A 852 1.19 40.50 -1.71
N VAL A 853 1.95 41.21 -2.53
CA VAL A 853 2.11 42.67 -2.49
C VAL A 853 2.01 43.21 -3.92
N THR A 854 1.25 44.28 -4.14
CA THR A 854 1.12 44.93 -5.46
C THR A 854 2.34 45.78 -5.82
N ASP A 855 2.48 46.15 -7.09
CA ASP A 855 3.52 47.07 -7.56
C ASP A 855 3.46 48.44 -6.85
N ASP A 856 2.25 48.91 -6.50
CA ASP A 856 1.98 50.11 -5.70
C ASP A 856 2.32 49.95 -4.19
N ASN A 857 2.90 48.82 -3.81
CA ASN A 857 3.23 48.45 -2.44
C ASN A 857 1.98 48.47 -1.52
N GLN A 858 0.85 47.94 -1.99
CA GLN A 858 -0.28 47.56 -1.14
C GLN A 858 -0.21 46.06 -0.83
N VAL A 859 -0.65 45.66 0.37
CA VAL A 859 -0.57 44.28 0.84
C VAL A 859 -1.88 43.55 0.56
N ILE A 860 -1.81 42.46 -0.21
CA ILE A 860 -2.98 41.63 -0.50
C ILE A 860 -3.11 40.59 0.62
N PHE A 861 -4.20 40.65 1.38
CA PHE A 861 -4.49 39.67 2.43
C PHE A 861 -5.18 38.44 1.83
N ASN A 862 -4.99 37.26 2.44
CA ASN A 862 -5.63 36.01 2.00
C ASN A 862 -7.18 36.09 2.00
N HIS A 863 -7.74 36.96 2.84
CA HIS A 863 -9.16 37.26 2.88
C HIS A 863 -9.34 38.73 3.31
N GLN A 864 -10.27 39.45 2.68
CA GLN A 864 -10.43 40.89 2.90
C GLN A 864 -10.73 41.25 4.36
N THR A 865 -11.52 40.44 5.06
CA THR A 865 -11.82 40.66 6.49
C THR A 865 -10.62 40.53 7.41
N TYR A 866 -9.50 39.93 6.98
CA TYR A 866 -8.26 39.98 7.76
C TYR A 866 -7.68 41.39 7.74
N ALA A 867 -7.65 42.02 6.56
CA ALA A 867 -7.25 43.42 6.42
C ALA A 867 -8.21 44.31 7.23
N GLU A 868 -9.52 44.10 7.11
CA GLU A 868 -10.50 44.89 7.86
C GLU A 868 -10.35 44.67 9.39
N TYR A 869 -10.13 43.43 9.85
CA TYR A 869 -9.84 43.14 11.27
C TYR A 869 -8.58 43.88 11.76
N PHE A 870 -7.47 43.78 11.05
CA PHE A 870 -6.21 44.42 11.47
C PHE A 870 -6.28 45.95 11.38
N ALA A 871 -6.96 46.51 10.39
CA ALA A 871 -7.26 47.94 10.32
C ALA A 871 -8.16 48.39 11.48
N CYS A 872 -9.20 47.62 11.83
CA CYS A 872 -10.06 47.90 12.98
C CYS A 872 -9.33 47.76 14.33
N ALA A 873 -8.40 46.81 14.47
CA ALA A 873 -7.56 46.68 15.65
C ALA A 873 -6.70 47.92 15.84
N TRP A 874 -6.07 48.41 14.76
CA TRP A 874 -5.32 49.67 14.79
C TRP A 874 -6.20 50.86 15.22
N LEU A 875 -7.37 51.00 14.60
CA LEU A 875 -8.32 52.09 14.88
C LEU A 875 -8.86 52.02 16.32
N LYS A 876 -9.03 50.81 16.89
CA LYS A 876 -9.42 50.60 18.29
C LYS A 876 -8.29 51.00 19.25
N ASN A 877 -7.03 50.79 18.86
CA ASN A 877 -5.86 51.22 19.64
C ASN A 877 -5.58 52.74 19.51
N ASN A 878 -6.10 53.41 18.46
CA ASN A 878 -5.82 54.81 18.12
C ASN A 878 -7.12 55.63 17.92
N LEU A 879 -8.03 55.59 18.91
CA LEU A 879 -9.37 56.22 18.84
C LEU A 879 -9.36 57.74 18.60
N ASP A 880 -8.28 58.43 18.98
CA ASP A 880 -8.07 59.85 18.69
C ASP A 880 -7.95 60.09 17.17
N LYS A 881 -7.19 59.25 16.47
CA LYS A 881 -7.01 59.32 15.01
C LYS A 881 -8.28 58.95 14.23
N VAL A 882 -9.17 58.14 14.79
CA VAL A 882 -10.48 57.82 14.20
C VAL A 882 -11.33 59.08 13.97
N SER A 883 -11.12 60.14 14.76
CA SER A 883 -11.83 61.43 14.58
C SER A 883 -11.61 62.06 13.19
N LEU A 884 -10.45 61.80 12.58
CA LEU A 884 -10.05 62.34 11.27
C LEU A 884 -10.75 61.61 10.09
N LEU A 885 -11.41 60.47 10.36
CA LEU A 885 -12.07 59.63 9.37
C LEU A 885 -13.61 59.61 9.49
N GLN A 886 -14.20 60.48 10.33
CA GLN A 886 -15.64 60.42 10.63
C GLN A 886 -16.54 60.60 9.40
N ASP A 887 -16.17 61.47 8.47
CA ASP A 887 -16.93 61.66 7.22
C ASP A 887 -16.71 60.52 6.21
N ASP A 888 -15.62 59.76 6.32
CA ASP A 888 -15.28 58.68 5.39
C ASP A 888 -15.83 57.31 5.84
N LEU A 889 -15.57 56.90 7.09
CA LEU A 889 -15.91 55.57 7.64
C LEU A 889 -17.42 55.28 7.63
N PHE A 890 -18.25 56.32 7.61
CA PHE A 890 -19.71 56.20 7.56
C PHE A 890 -20.25 56.16 6.12
N THR A 891 -19.39 56.25 5.12
CA THR A 891 -19.77 55.99 3.72
C THR A 891 -19.94 54.50 3.46
N LYS A 892 -20.82 54.16 2.51
CA LYS A 892 -21.09 52.79 2.08
C LYS A 892 -19.84 52.02 1.60
N LYS A 893 -18.81 52.73 1.16
CA LYS A 893 -17.52 52.17 0.74
C LYS A 893 -16.81 51.38 1.84
N TYR A 894 -16.89 51.85 3.09
CA TYR A 894 -16.19 51.27 4.24
C TYR A 894 -17.15 50.54 5.20
N GLN A 895 -18.31 50.08 4.70
CA GLN A 895 -19.37 49.50 5.53
C GLN A 895 -18.93 48.26 6.34
N ASN A 896 -18.14 47.35 5.75
CA ASN A 896 -17.58 46.19 6.45
C ASN A 896 -16.59 46.63 7.55
N LEU A 897 -15.71 47.58 7.23
CA LEU A 897 -14.72 48.13 8.16
C LEU A 897 -15.41 48.81 9.36
N LYS A 898 -16.46 49.61 9.11
CA LYS A 898 -17.32 50.17 10.17
C LYS A 898 -17.97 49.07 11.02
N LEU A 899 -18.48 48.01 10.38
CA LEU A 899 -19.15 46.91 11.06
C LEU A 899 -18.20 46.13 11.98
N ILE A 900 -17.01 45.75 11.50
CA ILE A 900 -16.00 45.06 12.31
C ILE A 900 -15.49 45.97 13.44
N PHE A 901 -15.30 47.27 13.17
CA PHE A 901 -14.93 48.25 14.20
C PHE A 901 -16.01 48.39 15.28
N ASP A 902 -17.28 48.48 14.89
CA ASP A 902 -18.40 48.52 15.83
C ASP A 902 -18.48 47.26 16.69
N ILE A 903 -18.25 46.08 16.10
CA ILE A 903 -18.16 44.81 16.82
C ILE A 903 -16.97 44.79 17.79
N MET A 904 -15.82 45.36 17.42
CA MET A 904 -14.66 45.49 18.31
C MET A 904 -14.90 46.42 19.49
N LEU A 905 -15.65 47.51 19.31
CA LEU A 905 -15.98 48.44 20.41
C LEU A 905 -17.08 47.89 21.32
N ALA A 906 -18.01 47.11 20.75
CA ALA A 906 -19.10 46.45 21.47
C ALA A 906 -18.73 45.09 22.09
N GLU A 907 -17.52 44.57 21.89
CA GLU A 907 -17.08 43.19 22.21
C GLU A 907 -17.43 42.70 23.63
N ASN A 908 -17.50 43.64 24.58
CA ASN A 908 -17.78 43.43 26.00
C ASN A 908 -19.21 43.81 26.45
N ASN A 909 -20.12 44.16 25.53
CA ASN A 909 -21.48 44.60 25.84
C ASN A 909 -22.54 43.89 24.96
N ALA A 910 -23.23 42.93 25.57
CA ALA A 910 -24.22 42.08 24.91
C ALA A 910 -25.40 42.85 24.28
N LEU A 911 -25.82 44.01 24.82
CA LEU A 911 -26.92 44.79 24.24
C LEU A 911 -26.50 45.52 22.96
N GLN A 912 -25.32 46.15 22.98
CA GLN A 912 -24.76 46.79 21.78
C GLN A 912 -24.46 45.76 20.68
N LEU A 913 -23.96 44.57 21.07
CA LEU A 913 -23.84 43.45 20.14
C LEU A 913 -25.22 43.04 19.61
N ALA A 914 -26.24 42.85 20.43
CA ALA A 914 -27.59 42.50 19.96
C ALA A 914 -28.17 43.52 18.95
N VAL A 915 -27.85 44.81 19.12
CA VAL A 915 -28.18 45.87 18.15
C VAL A 915 -27.41 45.73 16.82
N ILE A 916 -26.12 45.39 16.85
CA ILE A 916 -25.31 45.17 15.64
C ILE A 916 -25.77 43.92 14.89
N TYR A 917 -25.91 42.80 15.62
CA TYR A 917 -26.32 41.49 15.10
C TYR A 917 -27.83 41.41 14.79
N ARG A 918 -28.60 42.47 15.10
CA ARG A 918 -30.04 42.65 14.84
C ARG A 918 -30.94 41.62 15.55
N ASP A 919 -30.49 41.06 16.66
CA ASP A 919 -31.25 40.09 17.44
C ASP A 919 -32.27 40.81 18.34
N CYS A 920 -33.53 40.83 17.90
CA CYS A 920 -34.64 41.43 18.64
C CYS A 920 -34.87 40.77 20.01
N GLY A 921 -34.63 39.46 20.16
CA GLY A 921 -34.83 38.73 21.40
C GLY A 921 -33.78 39.11 22.45
N LEU A 922 -32.52 39.15 22.05
CA LEU A 922 -31.41 39.55 22.93
C LEU A 922 -31.41 41.05 23.24
N VAL A 923 -31.88 41.90 22.31
CA VAL A 923 -32.14 43.32 22.61
C VAL A 923 -33.18 43.44 23.74
N LEU A 924 -34.30 42.73 23.66
CA LEU A 924 -35.33 42.75 24.71
C LEU A 924 -34.82 42.17 26.04
N LYS A 925 -34.04 41.07 26.00
CA LYS A 925 -33.48 40.42 27.19
C LYS A 925 -32.48 41.29 27.96
N HIS A 926 -31.79 42.21 27.28
CA HIS A 926 -30.75 43.05 27.89
C HIS A 926 -31.11 44.55 27.98
N LEU A 927 -32.39 44.92 27.84
CA LEU A 927 -32.85 46.32 27.94
C LEU A 927 -32.41 47.04 29.23
N ASP A 928 -32.22 46.31 30.32
CA ASP A 928 -31.68 46.80 31.60
C ASP A 928 -30.31 47.51 31.43
N LYS A 929 -29.49 47.03 30.49
CA LYS A 929 -28.13 47.51 30.21
C LYS A 929 -28.10 48.71 29.25
N CYS A 930 -29.25 49.28 28.85
CA CYS A 930 -29.31 50.38 27.88
C CYS A 930 -28.46 51.63 28.23
N LYS A 931 -28.19 51.88 29.51
CA LYS A 931 -27.33 53.00 29.95
C LYS A 931 -25.83 52.71 29.85
N VAL A 932 -25.43 51.44 29.69
CA VAL A 932 -24.03 51.03 29.50
C VAL A 932 -23.56 51.47 28.12
N LYS A 933 -22.37 52.07 28.05
CA LYS A 933 -21.72 52.47 26.81
C LYS A 933 -20.81 51.36 26.27
N ASP A 934 -20.53 51.38 24.98
CA ASP A 934 -19.44 50.59 24.39
C ASP A 934 -18.08 51.29 24.61
N GLU A 935 -16.98 50.67 24.16
CA GLU A 935 -15.64 51.24 24.30
C GLU A 935 -15.44 52.53 23.46
N GLY A 936 -16.35 52.80 22.50
CA GLY A 936 -16.46 54.07 21.79
C GLY A 936 -17.33 55.12 22.50
N GLY A 937 -17.78 54.86 23.72
CA GLY A 937 -18.62 55.78 24.51
C GLY A 937 -20.09 55.85 24.07
N ARG A 938 -20.57 54.91 23.25
CA ARG A 938 -21.90 54.92 22.61
C ARG A 938 -22.88 53.99 23.31
N ASN A 939 -24.09 54.48 23.56
CA ASN A 939 -25.22 53.66 24.02
C ASN A 939 -25.88 52.91 22.82
N PRO A 940 -26.78 51.93 23.05
CA PRO A 940 -27.35 51.12 21.97
C PRO A 940 -28.18 51.93 20.96
N LEU A 941 -28.85 52.99 21.40
CA LEU A 941 -29.65 53.86 20.53
C LEU A 941 -28.75 54.74 19.65
N GLN A 942 -27.63 55.24 20.18
CA GLN A 942 -26.62 55.95 19.39
C GLN A 942 -26.00 55.02 18.34
N LEU A 943 -25.64 53.79 18.73
CA LEU A 943 -25.11 52.76 17.84
C LEU A 943 -26.10 52.39 16.73
N LEU A 944 -27.37 52.14 17.06
CA LEU A 944 -28.46 51.90 16.10
C LEU A 944 -28.58 53.05 15.07
N CYS A 945 -28.55 54.30 15.53
CA CYS A 945 -28.61 55.47 14.66
C CYS A 945 -27.43 55.58 13.67
N THR A 946 -26.25 55.01 13.97
CA THR A 946 -25.09 55.05 13.06
C THR A 946 -25.26 54.27 11.74
N TYR A 947 -26.30 53.44 11.63
CA TYR A 947 -26.61 52.64 10.43
C TYR A 947 -27.72 53.24 9.56
N GLY A 948 -28.35 54.34 9.99
CA GLY A 948 -29.24 55.16 9.17
C GLY A 948 -30.43 54.41 8.54
N VAL A 949 -30.79 54.81 7.32
CA VAL A 949 -31.94 54.28 6.57
C VAL A 949 -31.57 53.07 5.69
N GLU A 950 -30.29 52.70 5.60
CA GLU A 950 -29.85 51.49 4.88
C GLU A 950 -30.06 50.20 5.69
N TYR A 951 -30.72 50.29 6.85
CA TYR A 951 -31.24 49.15 7.61
C TYR A 951 -32.24 48.35 6.76
N PRO A 952 -31.95 47.10 6.36
CA PRO A 952 -32.90 46.28 5.62
C PRO A 952 -34.10 45.94 6.49
N LEU A 953 -35.29 45.83 5.88
CA LEU A 953 -36.49 45.35 6.57
C LEU A 953 -36.26 43.90 7.05
N LEU A 954 -36.24 43.72 8.37
CA LEU A 954 -36.29 42.40 8.99
C LEU A 954 -37.56 41.68 8.52
N ARG A 955 -37.38 40.59 7.76
CA ARG A 955 -38.47 39.69 7.37
C ARG A 955 -38.68 38.69 8.50
N LYS A 956 -39.93 38.53 8.91
CA LYS A 956 -40.35 37.57 9.93
C LYS A 956 -40.99 36.37 9.23
N GLU A 957 -40.58 35.16 9.60
CA GLU A 957 -41.41 33.98 9.38
C GLU A 957 -42.60 34.10 10.34
N SER A 958 -43.78 34.31 9.76
CA SER A 958 -44.92 34.86 10.49
C SER A 958 -45.78 33.78 11.12
N GLU A 959 -45.82 33.72 12.45
CA GLU A 959 -47.05 33.31 13.13
C GLU A 959 -47.20 33.94 14.52
N GLN A 960 -48.44 33.86 15.03
CA GLN A 960 -48.86 34.08 16.42
C GLN A 960 -48.45 35.39 17.10
N LEU A 961 -49.26 36.44 16.91
CA LEU A 961 -49.85 37.22 18.01
C LEU A 961 -50.99 38.11 17.46
N GLY A 962 -52.23 37.71 17.69
CA GLY A 962 -53.40 38.48 17.27
C GLY A 962 -53.68 39.64 18.20
N LEU A 963 -53.54 40.88 17.72
CA LEU A 963 -53.99 42.10 18.38
C LEU A 963 -54.78 42.96 17.39
N ASP A 964 -56.00 43.29 17.78
CA ASP A 964 -56.96 44.08 17.02
C ASP A 964 -56.65 45.58 17.17
N LEU A 965 -56.58 46.31 16.05
CA LEU A 965 -56.12 47.70 15.99
C LEU A 965 -57.25 48.73 15.78
N ASP A 966 -58.50 48.30 15.61
CA ASP A 966 -59.64 49.19 15.29
C ASP A 966 -60.17 50.00 16.51
N LYS A 967 -59.30 50.35 17.46
CA LYS A 967 -59.65 51.02 18.74
C LYS A 967 -58.74 52.19 19.17
N ILE A 968 -58.08 52.86 18.22
CA ILE A 968 -57.38 54.13 18.50
C ILE A 968 -58.06 55.26 17.70
N ASP A 969 -58.84 56.09 18.40
CA ASP A 969 -59.55 57.24 17.81
C ASP A 969 -58.56 58.36 17.47
N VAL A 970 -58.67 58.90 16.25
CA VAL A 970 -57.72 59.87 15.66
C VAL A 970 -58.34 61.27 15.59
N ASN A 971 -59.03 61.69 16.65
CA ASN A 971 -59.66 63.00 16.76
C ASN A 971 -59.43 63.67 18.13
N ASN A 972 -58.24 64.23 18.37
CA ASN A 972 -58.06 65.46 19.17
C ASN A 972 -56.58 65.91 19.25
N ALA A 973 -56.23 66.97 18.52
CA ALA A 973 -55.05 67.81 18.78
C ALA A 973 -55.22 69.15 18.04
N GLU A 974 -55.52 70.22 18.77
CA GLU A 974 -55.68 71.56 18.19
C GLU A 974 -54.33 72.18 17.77
N TYR A 975 -54.34 72.99 16.70
CA TYR A 975 -53.21 73.81 16.29
C TYR A 975 -53.42 75.28 16.67
N PRO A 976 -52.59 75.86 17.57
CA PRO A 976 -52.52 77.30 17.72
C PRO A 976 -51.90 77.92 16.46
N SER A 977 -52.72 78.61 15.67
CA SER A 977 -52.25 79.41 14.53
C SER A 977 -51.53 80.67 15.03
N ASN A 978 -50.33 80.96 14.53
CA ASN A 978 -49.84 82.34 14.53
C ASN A 978 -48.88 82.65 13.37
N PHE A 979 -49.29 83.69 12.62
CA PHE A 979 -48.57 84.53 11.66
C PHE A 979 -47.74 83.94 10.50
N ALA A 980 -47.93 84.56 9.34
CA ALA A 980 -47.25 84.24 8.09
C ALA A 980 -46.82 85.51 7.35
N VAL A 981 -45.54 85.53 6.99
CA VAL A 981 -44.88 86.34 5.93
C VAL A 981 -43.83 85.36 5.38
N GLU A 982 -43.68 85.06 4.07
CA GLU A 982 -43.99 85.83 2.86
C GLU A 982 -44.37 84.91 1.67
N ASN A 983 -44.17 85.36 0.41
CA ASN A 983 -44.22 84.56 -0.83
C ASN A 983 -45.58 83.92 -1.20
N LYS A 984 -46.56 84.79 -1.49
CA LYS A 984 -47.90 84.42 -2.00
C LYS A 984 -47.91 83.76 -3.40
N HIS A 985 -46.80 83.78 -4.15
CA HIS A 985 -46.78 83.46 -5.58
C HIS A 985 -46.62 81.96 -5.95
N LEU A 986 -46.17 81.11 -5.03
CA LEU A 986 -45.93 79.67 -5.28
C LEU A 986 -47.17 78.78 -5.08
N ARG A 987 -48.29 79.33 -4.58
CA ARG A 987 -49.40 78.53 -4.04
C ARG A 987 -50.36 77.94 -5.08
N SER A 988 -50.42 78.50 -6.29
CA SER A 988 -51.31 78.04 -7.37
C SER A 988 -50.83 76.75 -8.05
N ASN A 989 -49.55 76.68 -8.44
CA ASN A 989 -49.02 75.54 -9.20
C ASN A 989 -48.78 74.27 -8.35
N LEU A 990 -48.73 74.38 -7.02
CA LEU A 990 -48.55 73.23 -6.12
C LEU A 990 -49.85 72.45 -5.84
N LEU A 991 -51.02 73.07 -6.00
CA LEU A 991 -52.30 72.46 -5.64
C LEU A 991 -52.72 71.31 -6.56
N LEU A 992 -52.31 71.32 -7.85
CA LEU A 992 -52.61 70.26 -8.81
C LEU A 992 -51.66 69.04 -8.75
N LYS A 993 -50.49 69.14 -8.10
CA LYS A 993 -49.60 67.99 -7.86
C LYS A 993 -49.83 67.30 -6.51
N LYS A 994 -50.49 67.98 -5.56
CA LYS A 994 -50.56 67.53 -4.17
C LYS A 994 -51.34 66.22 -3.97
N THR A 995 -52.43 66.02 -4.68
CA THR A 995 -53.33 64.85 -4.50
C THR A 995 -52.68 63.53 -4.90
N LYS A 996 -51.84 63.51 -5.95
CA LYS A 996 -51.12 62.29 -6.34
C LYS A 996 -49.98 61.99 -5.35
N ILE A 997 -49.16 63.00 -5.05
CA ILE A 997 -48.01 62.84 -4.13
C ILE A 997 -48.46 62.42 -2.73
N ILE A 998 -49.58 62.93 -2.20
CA ILE A 998 -50.10 62.50 -0.89
C ILE A 998 -50.57 61.04 -0.91
N GLY A 999 -51.20 60.57 -1.99
CA GLY A 999 -51.60 59.16 -2.12
C GLY A 999 -50.39 58.21 -2.15
N ASP A 1000 -49.33 58.59 -2.85
CA ASP A 1000 -48.09 57.80 -2.93
C ASP A 1000 -47.27 57.89 -1.62
N TYR A 1001 -47.21 59.05 -0.95
CA TYR A 1001 -46.59 59.19 0.38
C TYR A 1001 -47.29 58.35 1.45
N LYS A 1002 -48.64 58.32 1.47
CA LYS A 1002 -49.37 57.53 2.47
C LYS A 1002 -49.07 56.04 2.31
N ARG A 1003 -49.03 55.54 1.06
CA ARG A 1003 -48.64 54.16 0.72
C ARG A 1003 -47.17 53.80 1.02
N HIS A 1004 -46.28 54.79 1.16
CA HIS A 1004 -44.93 54.56 1.65
C HIS A 1004 -44.83 54.60 3.19
N TYR A 1005 -45.64 55.45 3.86
CA TYR A 1005 -45.64 55.54 5.32
C TYR A 1005 -46.41 54.38 5.99
N GLU A 1006 -47.45 53.85 5.35
CA GLU A 1006 -48.23 52.67 5.77
C GLU A 1006 -47.47 51.33 5.59
N LYS A 1007 -46.12 51.38 5.52
CA LYS A 1007 -45.23 50.23 5.33
C LYS A 1007 -44.11 50.10 6.38
N PHE A 1008 -44.12 50.88 7.46
CA PHE A 1008 -43.29 50.59 8.63
C PHE A 1008 -43.77 49.29 9.31
N SER A 1009 -42.88 48.31 9.49
CA SER A 1009 -43.19 47.13 10.29
C SER A 1009 -43.18 47.46 11.79
N THR A 1010 -44.07 46.79 12.53
CA THR A 1010 -44.38 47.07 13.94
C THR A 1010 -43.28 46.71 14.94
N GLU A 1011 -42.08 46.32 14.51
CA GLU A 1011 -41.07 45.68 15.36
C GLU A 1011 -39.79 46.52 15.52
N ASN A 1012 -39.28 47.16 14.46
CA ASN A 1012 -38.28 48.24 14.61
C ASN A 1012 -38.85 49.40 15.44
N TYR A 1013 -40.16 49.67 15.30
CA TYR A 1013 -40.85 50.65 16.13
C TYR A 1013 -40.90 50.22 17.61
N LYS A 1014 -41.07 48.92 17.93
CA LYS A 1014 -41.01 48.42 19.31
C LYS A 1014 -39.62 48.52 19.93
N ILE A 1015 -38.55 48.19 19.20
CA ILE A 1015 -37.17 48.37 19.70
C ILE A 1015 -36.90 49.85 19.98
N LEU A 1016 -37.29 50.73 19.04
CA LEU A 1016 -37.16 52.17 19.23
C LEU A 1016 -38.05 52.69 20.36
N GLU A 1017 -39.26 52.17 20.56
CA GLU A 1017 -40.13 52.56 21.67
C GLU A 1017 -39.65 52.07 23.03
N HIS A 1018 -39.27 50.79 23.20
CA HIS A 1018 -38.79 50.32 24.50
C HIS A 1018 -37.45 50.96 24.91
N LEU A 1019 -36.53 51.21 23.96
CA LEU A 1019 -35.34 52.02 24.23
C LEU A 1019 -35.74 53.46 24.59
N LYS A 1020 -36.64 54.10 23.83
CA LYS A 1020 -37.17 55.44 24.09
C LYS A 1020 -37.85 55.55 25.46
N GLU A 1021 -38.65 54.57 25.87
CA GLU A 1021 -39.28 54.48 27.19
C GLU A 1021 -38.21 54.43 28.29
N TYR A 1022 -37.24 53.52 28.19
CA TYR A 1022 -36.16 53.38 29.19
C TYR A 1022 -35.24 54.62 29.28
N PHE A 1023 -35.08 55.37 28.18
CA PHE A 1023 -34.39 56.67 28.15
C PHE A 1023 -35.30 57.88 28.48
N SER A 1024 -36.63 57.71 28.60
CA SER A 1024 -37.60 58.82 28.69
C SER A 1024 -37.70 59.52 30.06
N GLY A 1025 -36.63 59.48 30.87
CA GLY A 1025 -36.44 60.46 31.93
C GLY A 1025 -36.28 61.91 31.41
N GLY A 1026 -36.01 62.09 30.11
CA GLY A 1026 -35.89 63.40 29.45
C GLY A 1026 -36.74 63.52 28.17
N TYR A 1027 -37.69 64.45 28.15
CA TYR A 1027 -38.72 64.59 27.11
C TYR A 1027 -38.24 65.33 25.83
N LEU A 1028 -37.12 64.90 25.23
CA LEU A 1028 -36.37 65.70 24.24
C LEU A 1028 -36.03 65.04 22.89
N CYS A 1029 -35.87 63.72 22.80
CA CYS A 1029 -35.33 63.07 21.58
C CYS A 1029 -36.20 63.22 20.31
N VAL A 1030 -37.53 63.18 20.43
CA VAL A 1030 -38.44 63.14 19.24
C VAL A 1030 -38.37 64.44 18.41
N LYS A 1031 -38.19 65.60 19.06
CA LYS A 1031 -37.98 66.89 18.35
C LYS A 1031 -36.60 66.97 17.69
N TYR A 1032 -35.60 66.26 18.20
CA TYR A 1032 -34.25 66.25 17.63
C TYR A 1032 -34.19 65.43 16.34
N ILE A 1033 -34.66 64.17 16.36
CA ILE A 1033 -34.62 63.27 15.20
C ILE A 1033 -35.29 63.90 13.97
N LYS A 1034 -36.48 64.49 14.14
CA LYS A 1034 -37.21 65.14 13.04
C LYS A 1034 -36.49 66.40 12.50
N LYS A 1035 -35.76 67.13 13.35
CA LYS A 1035 -35.00 68.33 12.95
C LYS A 1035 -33.63 68.00 12.33
N TYR A 1036 -33.09 66.81 12.60
CA TYR A 1036 -31.84 66.30 12.02
C TYR A 1036 -32.08 65.68 10.62
N ALA A 1037 -33.18 64.91 10.46
CA ALA A 1037 -33.56 64.33 9.17
C ALA A 1037 -33.84 65.39 8.09
N ASP A 1038 -34.45 66.52 8.45
CA ASP A 1038 -34.73 67.64 7.55
C ASP A 1038 -33.48 68.52 7.23
N LYS A 1039 -32.28 68.14 7.70
CA LYS A 1039 -31.04 68.95 7.58
C LYS A 1039 -29.75 68.14 7.34
N GLN A 1040 -29.65 67.38 6.25
CA GLN A 1040 -28.34 66.94 5.73
C GLN A 1040 -27.70 67.99 4.81
N THR A 1041 -26.95 68.93 5.41
CA THR A 1041 -25.84 69.66 4.77
C THR A 1041 -24.79 70.00 5.84
N GLY A 1042 -23.78 69.14 6.00
CA GLY A 1042 -22.66 69.32 6.95
C GLY A 1042 -22.89 68.67 8.35
N PRO A 1043 -21.83 68.12 8.98
CA PRO A 1043 -21.93 67.44 10.28
C PRO A 1043 -21.69 68.37 11.48
N SER A 1044 -22.15 67.99 12.68
CA SER A 1044 -21.71 68.60 13.94
C SER A 1044 -21.93 67.71 15.17
N LEU A 1045 -20.82 67.34 15.83
CA LEU A 1045 -20.68 66.68 17.15
C LEU A 1045 -21.34 65.30 17.34
N ILE A 1046 -20.53 64.31 17.74
CA ILE A 1046 -20.54 63.67 19.09
C ILE A 1046 -19.24 62.85 19.20
N TRP A 1047 -18.16 63.47 19.69
CA TRP A 1047 -16.96 62.83 20.28
C TRP A 1047 -16.29 63.92 21.13
N GLY A 1048 -16.60 63.94 22.43
CA GLY A 1048 -16.26 65.06 23.32
C GLY A 1048 -17.48 65.64 24.02
N ILE A 1049 -17.84 65.03 25.15
CA ILE A 1049 -18.61 65.67 26.21
C ILE A 1049 -17.76 65.49 27.46
N GLN A 1050 -17.06 66.55 27.88
CA GLN A 1050 -16.49 66.59 29.22
C GLN A 1050 -17.64 66.72 30.22
N GLU A 1051 -17.45 66.14 31.40
CA GLU A 1051 -18.32 66.36 32.55
C GLU A 1051 -18.18 67.82 32.99
N ASP A 1052 -19.29 68.53 33.18
CA ASP A 1052 -19.29 69.66 34.12
C ASP A 1052 -20.69 70.02 34.64
N ASN A 1053 -20.76 70.20 35.96
CA ASN A 1053 -21.90 70.61 36.80
C ASN A 1053 -23.13 69.68 36.98
N PRO A 1054 -23.83 69.74 38.15
CA PRO A 1054 -24.63 68.62 38.66
C PRO A 1054 -26.10 68.94 39.03
N ILE A 1055 -26.80 67.90 39.52
CA ILE A 1055 -28.20 67.83 40.00
C ILE A 1055 -29.23 67.69 38.86
#